data_AF-A0A7G8ZA34-F1
#
_entry.id   AF-A0A7G8ZA34-F1
#
_cell.length_a   1.000
_cell.length_b   1.000
_cell.length_c   1.000
_cell.angle_alpha   90.00
_cell.angle_beta   90.00
_cell.angle_gamma   90.00
#
_symmetry.space_group_name_H-M   'P 1'
#
loop_
_entity.id
_entity.type
_entity.pdbx_description
1 polymer ?
#
loop_
_entity_poly.entity_id
_entity_poly.type
_entity_poly.pdbx_seq_one_letter_code
_entity_poly.pdbx_strand_id
1 'polypeptide(L)'
;MLDSHVVLVLLWLIPGTWGCEASSCVRPPTCWSTRVPGSHPPRHKCPDNDLCRCSDTTLDCSAHYGNLTYVPYVEGTFRILNFSNNALRRISSTDFFANVSDTMRVVDLFKNKLVHIVPGVFDRLSKLEWVQLGGNRLSFKDVFAVNFQSTVQNLDVQCMGYLQVGPTDKGVNFSSSSVTQLNMNLNSIESLDMAAFNVTPILSTLFLRHNKLYNLTTALTSNLLHLNLGRNRLFDFPRTCTSTNDSLLPELVYLILDFNMISCIDHVCLPNVQHLELSYNLFQYIMSDTFSQRKFPSLKKLALFEMQTKMRNIAKYAFNHSALENLDLTKNALDFASSVVDSNAFVGCTGLSHLQIASNNFESVSKEIFSHLFGSLTKLTVLDIGESKVGVIYSETFANFTGLTWLFLYGNDLTHIPDGAFDGMQSLTFLHMDSNRIQTISEFTFGERVAKRLQMLNLGNNPLQCNCDILWFKKWLESMPHIFNHGDPYVCANRPHVNLQDFVLNEQACLLGSDAASFTIAITCVLLSFLLLFVIVFRFRWRMRLWFYEACRTSRQDRRRRLLAEGHRYRYDVFVAYAAEDVAWVQQELLPVLEGEWGLRLCIHERDFVPGKHIVDNISDCVSDSERVMLVFSPHFARSEWCQFELKYCQS
;
A
#
# COMPACT_ATOMS: atom_id res chain seq x y z
N MET A 1 -1.00 40.62 -27.04
CA MET A 1 -2.20 41.45 -27.29
C MET A 1 -3.39 40.61 -26.86
N LEU A 2 -3.90 40.85 -25.64
CA LEU A 2 -5.15 41.61 -25.39
C LEU A 2 -6.32 40.95 -26.13
N ASP A 3 -7.13 40.11 -25.49
CA ASP A 3 -8.19 40.41 -24.49
C ASP A 3 -9.55 40.26 -25.17
N SER A 4 -10.35 39.27 -24.74
CA SER A 4 -11.78 39.47 -24.50
C SER A 4 -12.36 38.28 -23.73
N HIS A 5 -12.86 38.60 -22.55
CA HIS A 5 -13.55 37.75 -21.59
C HIS A 5 -14.87 37.19 -22.13
N VAL A 6 -15.10 35.89 -21.91
CA VAL A 6 -16.44 35.33 -21.71
C VAL A 6 -16.36 34.37 -20.53
N VAL A 7 -17.01 34.76 -19.43
CA VAL A 7 -17.24 33.92 -18.25
C VAL A 7 -18.28 32.87 -18.62
N LEU A 8 -17.88 31.61 -18.68
CA LEU A 8 -18.75 30.46 -18.87
C LEU A 8 -18.67 29.58 -17.61
N VAL A 9 -19.75 29.66 -16.82
CA VAL A 9 -20.02 28.78 -15.67
C VAL A 9 -20.20 27.37 -16.21
N LEU A 10 -19.18 26.53 -16.05
CA LEU A 10 -19.20 25.12 -16.43
C LEU A 10 -19.86 24.29 -15.32
N LEU A 11 -21.13 23.95 -15.55
CA LEU A 11 -21.81 22.80 -14.98
C LEU A 11 -21.02 21.52 -15.32
N TRP A 12 -20.35 20.95 -14.32
CA TRP A 12 -19.82 19.58 -14.41
C TRP A 12 -20.91 18.60 -13.98
N LEU A 13 -21.49 17.93 -14.97
CA LEU A 13 -22.16 16.64 -14.83
C LEU A 13 -21.08 15.56 -14.92
N ILE A 14 -20.75 14.94 -13.79
CA ILE A 14 -20.16 13.59 -13.75
C ILE A 14 -21.14 12.69 -13.02
N PRO A 15 -21.54 11.55 -13.61
CA PRO A 15 -22.35 10.53 -12.95
C PRO A 15 -21.43 9.71 -12.04
N GLY A 16 -21.26 10.17 -10.79
CA GLY A 16 -20.69 9.38 -9.72
C GLY A 16 -21.80 8.58 -9.04
N THR A 17 -21.71 7.27 -9.09
CA THR A 17 -22.49 6.34 -8.26
C THR A 17 -22.08 6.52 -6.80
N TRP A 18 -22.75 7.43 -6.09
CA TRP A 18 -22.66 7.52 -4.64
C TRP A 18 -23.55 6.42 -4.05
N GLY A 19 -22.91 5.33 -3.66
CA GLY A 19 -23.50 4.38 -2.73
C GLY A 19 -23.96 5.15 -1.50
N CYS A 20 -25.25 5.09 -1.20
CA CYS A 20 -25.78 5.56 0.07
C CYS A 20 -25.09 4.75 1.18
N GLU A 21 -24.21 5.39 1.96
CA GLU A 21 -23.82 4.83 3.26
C GLU A 21 -25.07 4.73 4.14
N ALA A 22 -25.54 3.49 4.27
CA ALA A 22 -26.74 3.09 4.97
C ALA A 22 -26.52 3.02 6.49
N SER A 23 -25.97 4.07 7.11
CA SER A 23 -25.67 4.09 8.55
C SER A 23 -26.49 5.07 9.37
N SER A 24 -27.42 5.82 8.77
CA SER A 24 -28.28 6.78 9.52
C SER A 24 -29.77 6.75 9.17
N CYS A 25 -30.23 5.72 8.46
CA CYS A 25 -31.64 5.35 8.43
C CYS A 25 -31.81 4.11 9.30
N VAL A 26 -32.29 4.26 10.53
CA VAL A 26 -32.96 3.13 11.19
C VAL A 26 -34.26 2.91 10.43
N ARG A 27 -34.18 2.14 9.34
CA ARG A 27 -35.38 1.52 8.76
C ARG A 27 -35.89 0.56 9.84
N PRO A 28 -37.20 0.54 10.16
CA PRO A 28 -37.75 -0.63 10.81
C PRO A 28 -37.42 -1.85 9.92
N PRO A 29 -37.20 -3.05 10.51
CA PRO A 29 -36.77 -4.22 9.76
C PRO A 29 -37.70 -4.45 8.57
N THR A 30 -37.15 -4.32 7.38
CA THR A 30 -37.83 -4.63 6.12
C THR A 30 -37.77 -6.13 5.92
N CYS A 31 -38.65 -6.87 6.61
CA CYS A 31 -38.89 -8.27 6.30
C CYS A 31 -40.00 -8.35 5.24
N TRP A 32 -39.62 -8.44 3.96
CA TRP A 32 -40.50 -8.96 2.93
C TRP A 32 -40.08 -10.39 2.59
N SER A 33 -41.05 -11.30 2.77
CA SER A 33 -41.18 -12.61 2.11
C SER A 33 -40.09 -13.67 2.34
N THR A 34 -40.37 -14.59 3.26
CA THR A 34 -40.27 -16.03 2.97
C THR A 34 -41.48 -16.74 3.60
N ARG A 35 -42.30 -17.41 2.77
CA ARG A 35 -43.31 -18.35 3.25
C ARG A 35 -42.59 -19.56 3.84
N VAL A 36 -42.77 -19.80 5.14
CA VAL A 36 -42.55 -21.11 5.76
C VAL A 36 -43.89 -21.85 5.77
N PRO A 37 -44.05 -22.97 5.05
CA PRO A 37 -45.24 -23.78 5.18
C PRO A 37 -45.10 -24.67 6.41
N GLY A 38 -45.86 -24.41 7.48
CA GLY A 38 -45.93 -25.38 8.59
C GLY A 38 -46.30 -24.94 10.00
N SER A 39 -46.70 -23.70 10.27
CA SER A 39 -47.22 -23.31 11.59
C SER A 39 -48.66 -22.79 11.50
N HIS A 40 -49.53 -23.34 12.35
CA HIS A 40 -50.90 -22.85 12.51
C HIS A 40 -50.87 -21.38 12.95
N PRO A 41 -51.54 -20.46 12.23
CA PRO A 41 -51.56 -19.06 12.63
C PRO A 41 -52.50 -18.87 13.82
N PRO A 42 -52.21 -17.96 14.76
CA PRO A 42 -53.28 -17.37 15.56
C PRO A 42 -54.29 -16.74 14.58
N ARG A 43 -55.57 -17.07 14.73
CA ARG A 43 -56.65 -16.53 13.89
C ARG A 43 -56.86 -15.04 14.21
N HIS A 44 -56.00 -14.18 13.70
CA HIS A 44 -56.27 -12.75 13.60
C HIS A 44 -57.21 -12.54 12.41
N LYS A 45 -58.41 -12.01 12.63
CA LYS A 45 -59.28 -11.57 11.54
C LYS A 45 -58.77 -10.21 11.07
N CYS A 46 -58.00 -10.23 9.98
CA CYS A 46 -57.66 -9.01 9.27
C CYS A 46 -58.93 -8.39 8.67
N PRO A 47 -59.10 -7.05 8.63
CA PRO A 47 -60.31 -6.45 8.07
C PRO A 47 -60.56 -6.93 6.64
N ASP A 48 -61.74 -7.48 6.37
CA ASP A 48 -62.15 -8.12 5.10
C ASP A 48 -62.22 -7.16 3.89
N ASN A 49 -61.91 -5.87 4.06
CA ASN A 49 -62.16 -4.79 3.09
C ASN A 49 -60.92 -4.27 2.35
N ASP A 50 -59.80 -5.02 2.33
CA ASP A 50 -58.51 -4.59 1.73
C ASP A 50 -57.92 -3.27 2.28
N LEU A 51 -58.50 -2.73 3.36
CA LEU A 51 -58.07 -1.47 3.98
C LEU A 51 -56.75 -1.60 4.76
N CYS A 52 -56.47 -2.78 5.33
CA CYS A 52 -55.21 -3.03 6.01
C CYS A 52 -54.75 -4.46 5.75
N ARG A 53 -53.44 -4.65 5.75
CA ARG A 53 -52.76 -5.95 5.67
C ARG A 53 -52.23 -6.30 7.04
N CYS A 54 -52.43 -7.53 7.46
CA CYS A 54 -52.01 -8.00 8.77
C CYS A 54 -50.89 -9.03 8.61
N SER A 55 -49.85 -8.89 9.40
CA SER A 55 -48.82 -9.90 9.64
C SER A 55 -48.86 -10.34 11.10
N ASP A 56 -47.95 -11.22 11.51
CA ASP A 56 -47.91 -11.75 12.88
C ASP A 56 -47.79 -10.67 13.97
N THR A 57 -47.23 -9.50 13.64
CA THR A 57 -47.01 -8.40 14.60
C THR A 57 -47.43 -7.02 14.10
N THR A 58 -47.64 -6.88 12.79
CA THR A 58 -47.84 -5.58 12.13
C THR A 58 -49.22 -5.50 11.53
N LEU A 59 -49.91 -4.41 11.85
CA LEU A 59 -51.10 -3.96 11.18
C LEU A 59 -50.71 -2.84 10.21
N ASP A 60 -50.65 -3.16 8.92
CA ASP A 60 -50.26 -2.23 7.86
C ASP A 60 -51.48 -1.65 7.14
N CYS A 61 -51.81 -0.43 7.47
CA CYS A 61 -52.88 0.38 6.90
C CYS A 61 -52.32 1.54 6.06
N SER A 62 -51.11 1.40 5.50
CA SER A 62 -50.43 2.49 4.80
C SER A 62 -50.84 2.66 3.33
N ALA A 63 -50.42 3.79 2.74
CA ALA A 63 -50.46 4.06 1.30
C ALA A 63 -51.87 4.08 0.66
N HIS A 64 -52.86 4.56 1.40
CA HIS A 64 -54.20 4.84 0.85
C HIS A 64 -54.35 6.25 0.27
N TYR A 65 -53.31 7.09 0.34
CA TYR A 65 -53.22 8.40 -0.31
C TYR A 65 -54.41 9.36 -0.06
N GLY A 66 -55.10 9.22 1.07
CA GLY A 66 -56.26 10.03 1.46
C GLY A 66 -57.59 9.26 1.53
N ASN A 67 -57.63 8.02 1.04
CA ASN A 67 -58.83 7.19 1.10
C ASN A 67 -59.10 6.61 2.50
N LEU A 68 -58.07 6.53 3.35
CA LEU A 68 -58.17 6.05 4.73
C LEU A 68 -57.83 7.17 5.71
N THR A 69 -58.86 7.75 6.36
CA THR A 69 -58.72 8.88 7.30
C THR A 69 -58.93 8.50 8.76
N TYR A 70 -59.23 7.24 9.05
CA TYR A 70 -59.44 6.71 10.40
C TYR A 70 -58.79 5.33 10.53
N VAL A 71 -58.49 4.91 11.76
CA VAL A 71 -57.98 3.55 12.01
C VAL A 71 -59.16 2.57 12.01
N PRO A 72 -59.23 1.61 11.08
CA PRO A 72 -60.34 0.65 11.03
C PRO A 72 -60.30 -0.30 12.23
N TYR A 73 -61.45 -0.83 12.62
CA TYR A 73 -61.53 -1.85 13.68
C TYR A 73 -60.84 -3.13 13.24
N VAL A 74 -59.96 -3.65 14.09
CA VAL A 74 -59.23 -4.90 13.82
C VAL A 74 -59.25 -5.81 15.04
N GLU A 75 -59.66 -7.06 14.84
CA GLU A 75 -59.72 -8.08 15.88
C GLU A 75 -58.37 -8.81 15.97
N GLY A 76 -57.50 -8.38 16.89
CA GLY A 76 -56.18 -8.99 17.10
C GLY A 76 -55.23 -8.19 17.99
N THR A 77 -54.14 -8.81 18.41
CA THR A 77 -53.10 -8.22 19.26
C THR A 77 -51.85 -7.90 18.43
N PHE A 78 -51.84 -6.74 17.79
CA PHE A 78 -50.69 -6.26 17.02
C PHE A 78 -49.78 -5.39 17.89
N ARG A 79 -48.51 -5.29 17.50
CA ARG A 79 -47.50 -4.45 18.17
C ARG A 79 -47.12 -3.22 17.36
N ILE A 80 -47.31 -3.26 16.05
CA ILE A 80 -46.92 -2.19 15.14
C ILE A 80 -48.15 -1.77 14.35
N LEU A 81 -48.47 -0.48 14.38
CA LEU A 81 -49.45 0.13 13.49
C LEU A 81 -48.70 0.98 12.45
N ASN A 82 -48.73 0.56 11.19
CA ASN A 82 -48.27 1.37 10.08
C ASN A 82 -49.46 2.10 9.46
N PHE A 83 -49.54 3.41 9.67
CA PHE A 83 -50.55 4.30 9.11
C PHE A 83 -49.92 5.41 8.25
N SER A 84 -48.76 5.11 7.67
CA SER A 84 -48.00 6.05 6.86
C SER A 84 -48.67 6.32 5.50
N ASN A 85 -48.35 7.48 4.91
CA ASN A 85 -48.72 7.82 3.53
C ASN A 85 -50.24 7.81 3.24
N ASN A 86 -51.07 8.18 4.23
CA ASN A 86 -52.53 8.25 4.13
C ASN A 86 -53.08 9.67 3.93
N ALA A 87 -52.21 10.65 3.68
CA ALA A 87 -52.57 12.06 3.47
C ALA A 87 -53.40 12.71 4.60
N LEU A 88 -53.33 12.18 5.83
CA LEU A 88 -54.07 12.67 6.99
C LEU A 88 -53.64 14.09 7.36
N ARG A 89 -54.58 15.04 7.48
CA ARG A 89 -54.26 16.45 7.73
C ARG A 89 -54.27 16.85 9.21
N ARG A 90 -55.14 16.25 10.03
CA ARG A 90 -55.28 16.56 11.45
C ARG A 90 -55.71 15.29 12.20
N ILE A 91 -55.26 15.14 13.43
CA ILE A 91 -55.85 14.20 14.39
C ILE A 91 -56.51 15.04 15.48
N SER A 92 -57.84 15.12 15.44
CA SER A 92 -58.63 16.03 16.28
C SER A 92 -59.42 15.33 17.39
N SER A 93 -59.38 13.99 17.46
CA SER A 93 -60.06 13.20 18.48
C SER A 93 -59.07 12.32 19.23
N THR A 94 -59.22 12.24 20.56
CA THR A 94 -58.45 11.34 21.43
C THR A 94 -58.79 9.87 21.20
N ASP A 95 -59.94 9.58 20.56
CA ASP A 95 -60.37 8.22 20.22
C ASP A 95 -59.87 7.74 18.84
N PHE A 96 -58.95 8.47 18.20
CA PHE A 96 -58.42 8.08 16.88
C PHE A 96 -57.85 6.66 16.84
N PHE A 97 -57.22 6.21 17.94
CA PHE A 97 -56.68 4.86 18.12
C PHE A 97 -57.61 3.93 18.93
N ALA A 98 -58.89 4.26 19.12
CA ALA A 98 -59.81 3.44 19.92
C ALA A 98 -60.05 2.04 19.32
N ASN A 99 -59.81 1.89 18.02
CA ASN A 99 -60.03 0.66 17.26
C ASN A 99 -58.84 -0.31 17.28
N VAL A 100 -57.76 0.02 17.98
CA VAL A 100 -56.57 -0.84 18.11
C VAL A 100 -56.31 -1.21 19.56
N SER A 101 -55.65 -2.36 19.77
CA SER A 101 -55.32 -2.87 21.09
C SER A 101 -54.22 -2.06 21.78
N ASP A 102 -54.24 -2.01 23.11
CA ASP A 102 -53.19 -1.44 23.97
C ASP A 102 -51.87 -2.26 23.94
N THR A 103 -51.77 -3.29 23.10
CA THR A 103 -50.51 -4.02 22.85
C THR A 103 -49.55 -3.31 21.89
N MET A 104 -49.98 -2.19 21.30
CA MET A 104 -49.17 -1.41 20.35
C MET A 104 -47.93 -0.82 21.03
N ARG A 105 -46.78 -1.04 20.40
CA ARG A 105 -45.47 -0.50 20.79
C ARG A 105 -44.96 0.55 19.80
N VAL A 106 -45.37 0.45 18.54
CA VAL A 106 -44.92 1.37 17.48
C VAL A 106 -46.14 1.91 16.73
N VAL A 107 -46.20 3.22 16.59
CA VAL A 107 -47.18 3.91 15.74
C VAL A 107 -46.42 4.72 14.69
N ASP A 108 -46.63 4.36 13.43
CA ASP A 108 -46.04 5.04 12.28
C ASP A 108 -47.08 5.90 11.56
N LEU A 109 -46.91 7.22 11.64
CA LEU A 109 -47.70 8.24 10.97
C LEU A 109 -46.88 8.98 9.89
N PHE A 110 -45.78 8.38 9.43
CA PHE A 110 -44.85 8.97 8.47
C PHE A 110 -45.53 9.41 7.18
N LYS A 111 -45.06 10.51 6.58
CA LYS A 111 -45.53 11.02 5.27
C LYS A 111 -47.05 11.19 5.16
N ASN A 112 -47.68 11.59 6.26
CA ASN A 112 -49.03 12.13 6.19
C ASN A 112 -48.98 13.63 5.82
N LYS A 113 -50.03 14.38 6.10
CA LYS A 113 -50.09 15.84 5.89
C LYS A 113 -50.45 16.55 7.20
N LEU A 114 -50.06 15.97 8.34
CA LEU A 114 -50.51 16.41 9.65
C LEU A 114 -50.00 17.83 9.92
N VAL A 115 -50.92 18.73 10.23
CA VAL A 115 -50.62 20.10 10.69
C VAL A 115 -50.98 20.30 12.17
N HIS A 116 -51.65 19.33 12.79
CA HIS A 116 -52.09 19.40 14.18
C HIS A 116 -52.39 18.00 14.72
N ILE A 117 -51.99 17.75 15.97
CA ILE A 117 -52.30 16.54 16.73
C ILE A 117 -52.90 16.98 18.07
N VAL A 118 -54.08 16.47 18.40
CA VAL A 118 -54.72 16.77 19.70
C VAL A 118 -53.90 16.18 20.85
N PRO A 119 -53.67 16.93 21.95
CA PRO A 119 -53.06 16.39 23.16
C PRO A 119 -53.85 15.20 23.69
N GLY A 120 -53.15 14.16 24.15
CA GLY A 120 -53.76 12.95 24.72
C GLY A 120 -54.21 11.89 23.70
N VAL A 121 -53.92 12.09 22.40
CA VAL A 121 -54.27 11.10 21.36
C VAL A 121 -53.68 9.71 21.61
N PHE A 122 -52.53 9.63 22.28
CA PHE A 122 -51.82 8.38 22.56
C PHE A 122 -52.14 7.79 23.93
N ASP A 123 -53.02 8.41 24.73
CA ASP A 123 -53.25 8.04 26.14
C ASP A 123 -53.77 6.61 26.32
N ARG A 124 -54.50 6.09 25.33
CA ARG A 124 -55.01 4.71 25.34
C ARG A 124 -53.93 3.65 25.02
N LEU A 125 -52.76 4.07 24.52
CA LEU A 125 -51.66 3.18 24.12
C LEU A 125 -50.57 3.22 25.20
N SER A 126 -50.85 2.61 26.34
CA SER A 126 -49.98 2.59 27.53
C SER A 126 -48.64 1.90 27.29
N LYS A 127 -48.54 1.00 26.30
CA LYS A 127 -47.30 0.26 25.95
C LYS A 127 -46.52 0.85 24.79
N LEU A 128 -46.86 2.07 24.36
CA LEU A 128 -46.25 2.72 23.21
C LEU A 128 -44.80 3.11 23.52
N GLU A 129 -43.86 2.64 22.71
CA GLU A 129 -42.42 2.86 22.88
C GLU A 129 -41.86 3.82 21.81
N TRP A 130 -42.44 3.80 20.60
CA TRP A 130 -41.97 4.60 19.47
C TRP A 130 -43.14 5.24 18.71
N VAL A 131 -43.06 6.56 18.52
CA VAL A 131 -43.91 7.32 17.60
C VAL A 131 -43.09 7.92 16.45
N GLN A 132 -43.50 7.63 15.21
CA GLN A 132 -42.93 8.21 14.00
C GLN A 132 -43.91 9.23 13.41
N LEU A 133 -43.53 10.50 13.44
CA LEU A 133 -44.28 11.65 12.93
C LEU A 133 -43.60 12.31 11.73
N GLY A 134 -42.53 11.71 11.20
CA GLY A 134 -41.76 12.33 10.14
C GLY A 134 -42.52 12.56 8.83
N GLY A 135 -42.04 13.49 8.00
CA GLY A 135 -42.65 13.80 6.70
C GLY A 135 -44.05 14.42 6.77
N ASN A 136 -44.44 14.97 7.92
CA ASN A 136 -45.70 15.69 8.11
C ASN A 136 -45.53 17.21 7.86
N ARG A 137 -46.39 18.06 8.43
CA ARG A 137 -46.34 19.53 8.35
C ARG A 137 -46.60 20.17 9.73
N LEU A 138 -46.14 19.47 10.78
CA LEU A 138 -46.31 19.88 12.17
C LEU A 138 -45.37 21.05 12.48
N SER A 139 -45.81 22.02 13.26
CA SER A 139 -44.93 23.01 13.86
C SER A 139 -44.27 22.46 15.13
N PHE A 140 -43.23 23.13 15.61
CA PHE A 140 -42.57 22.78 16.88
C PHE A 140 -43.57 22.76 18.05
N LYS A 141 -44.46 23.76 18.09
CA LYS A 141 -45.53 23.87 19.08
C LYS A 141 -46.52 22.70 19.02
N ASP A 142 -46.86 22.22 17.81
CA ASP A 142 -47.80 21.10 17.68
C ASP A 142 -47.20 19.81 18.24
N VAL A 143 -45.92 19.55 17.99
CA VAL A 143 -45.22 18.36 18.51
C VAL A 143 -45.09 18.45 20.03
N PHE A 144 -44.73 19.62 20.56
CA PHE A 144 -44.43 19.80 21.99
C PHE A 144 -45.69 19.91 22.85
N ALA A 145 -46.82 20.26 22.25
CA ALA A 145 -48.13 20.21 22.91
C ALA A 145 -48.65 18.77 23.09
N VAL A 146 -48.11 17.79 22.36
CA VAL A 146 -48.47 16.39 22.55
C VAL A 146 -47.85 15.89 23.85
N ASN A 147 -48.70 15.56 24.82
CA ASN A 147 -48.27 14.85 26.01
C ASN A 147 -48.00 13.39 25.65
N PHE A 148 -46.74 13.04 25.43
CA PHE A 148 -46.33 11.65 25.21
C PHE A 148 -46.34 10.89 26.53
N GLN A 149 -47.06 9.77 26.57
CA GLN A 149 -47.20 8.89 27.74
C GLN A 149 -45.85 8.43 28.29
N SER A 150 -45.83 7.98 29.55
CA SER A 150 -44.61 7.61 30.30
C SER A 150 -43.75 6.50 29.67
N THR A 151 -44.25 5.81 28.63
CA THR A 151 -43.58 4.70 27.96
C THR A 151 -42.90 5.05 26.63
N VAL A 152 -43.22 6.20 26.02
CA VAL A 152 -42.66 6.58 24.71
C VAL A 152 -41.20 6.99 24.87
N GLN A 153 -40.28 6.16 24.39
CA GLN A 153 -38.83 6.41 24.48
C GLN A 153 -38.29 7.11 23.23
N ASN A 154 -38.80 6.74 22.06
CA ASN A 154 -38.29 7.21 20.78
C ASN A 154 -39.33 8.05 20.05
N LEU A 155 -39.00 9.32 19.84
CA LEU A 155 -39.83 10.24 19.06
C LEU A 155 -39.08 10.68 17.81
N ASP A 156 -39.63 10.35 16.64
CA ASP A 156 -39.10 10.80 15.36
C ASP A 156 -40.03 11.83 14.72
N VAL A 157 -39.53 13.05 14.56
CA VAL A 157 -40.22 14.17 13.92
C VAL A 157 -39.42 14.72 12.74
N GLN A 158 -38.61 13.87 12.09
CA GLN A 158 -37.83 14.27 10.92
C GLN A 158 -38.76 14.78 9.81
N CYS A 159 -38.62 16.03 9.38
CA CYS A 159 -39.64 16.65 8.56
C CYS A 159 -39.03 17.44 7.41
N MET A 160 -38.68 16.74 6.33
CA MET A 160 -38.24 17.19 4.98
C MET A 160 -38.51 18.69 4.65
N GLY A 161 -37.89 19.62 5.38
CA GLY A 161 -38.04 21.07 5.24
C GLY A 161 -39.24 21.80 5.88
N TYR A 162 -40.13 21.17 6.68
CA TYR A 162 -41.35 21.84 7.18
C TYR A 162 -41.38 22.19 8.67
N LEU A 163 -40.61 21.51 9.53
CA LEU A 163 -40.54 21.91 10.95
C LEU A 163 -39.70 23.20 11.02
N GLN A 164 -40.38 24.34 11.16
CA GLN A 164 -39.78 25.64 11.42
C GLN A 164 -39.91 25.92 12.92
N VAL A 165 -38.77 26.20 13.57
CA VAL A 165 -38.77 26.85 14.89
C VAL A 165 -38.77 28.35 14.61
N GLY A 166 -39.91 28.99 14.82
CA GLY A 166 -40.06 30.42 14.60
C GLY A 166 -39.39 31.22 15.73
N PRO A 167 -39.05 32.51 15.51
CA PRO A 167 -38.57 33.41 16.55
C PRO A 167 -39.54 33.56 17.75
N THR A 168 -40.82 33.26 17.52
CA THR A 168 -41.91 33.28 18.49
C THR A 168 -42.03 32.03 19.37
N ASP A 169 -41.27 30.96 19.09
CA ASP A 169 -41.30 29.70 19.85
C ASP A 169 -40.36 29.71 21.08
N LYS A 170 -39.76 30.88 21.39
CA LYS A 170 -39.01 31.09 22.63
C LYS A 170 -39.93 30.84 23.84
N GLY A 171 -39.55 29.88 24.68
CA GLY A 171 -40.32 29.49 25.88
C GLY A 171 -41.27 28.31 25.69
N VAL A 172 -41.27 27.65 24.52
CA VAL A 172 -41.97 26.36 24.34
C VAL A 172 -41.09 25.24 24.89
N ASN A 173 -41.42 24.75 26.08
CA ASN A 173 -40.69 23.65 26.71
C ASN A 173 -41.19 22.29 26.21
N PHE A 174 -40.26 21.41 25.85
CA PHE A 174 -40.55 19.98 25.74
C PHE A 174 -40.75 19.46 27.16
N SER A 175 -41.93 18.97 27.47
CA SER A 175 -42.26 18.47 28.81
C SER A 175 -42.67 17.00 28.75
N SER A 176 -41.92 16.21 27.99
CA SER A 176 -42.07 14.75 27.99
C SER A 176 -41.32 14.13 29.15
N SER A 177 -41.99 13.30 29.93
CA SER A 177 -41.38 12.55 31.03
C SER A 177 -40.79 11.20 30.62
N SER A 178 -40.84 10.82 29.34
CA SER A 178 -40.55 9.47 28.84
C SER A 178 -39.54 9.40 27.69
N VAL A 179 -39.49 10.43 26.85
CA VAL A 179 -38.67 10.43 25.64
C VAL A 179 -37.19 10.52 25.99
N THR A 180 -36.43 9.49 25.62
CA THR A 180 -34.98 9.40 25.78
C THR A 180 -34.24 9.74 24.49
N GLN A 181 -34.85 9.50 23.34
CA GLN A 181 -34.31 9.84 22.03
C GLN A 181 -35.28 10.69 21.22
N LEU A 182 -34.80 11.85 20.78
CA LEU A 182 -35.54 12.78 19.94
C LEU A 182 -34.81 13.00 18.61
N ASN A 183 -35.44 12.56 17.52
CA ASN A 183 -34.95 12.77 16.17
C ASN A 183 -35.66 13.95 15.49
N MET A 184 -34.92 15.04 15.28
CA MET A 184 -35.34 16.24 14.57
C MET A 184 -34.48 16.50 13.32
N ASN A 185 -33.95 15.45 12.70
CA ASN A 185 -33.15 15.56 11.48
C ASN A 185 -33.97 16.07 10.27
N LEU A 186 -33.28 16.53 9.23
CA LEU A 186 -33.88 16.89 7.93
C LEU A 186 -34.97 17.97 8.02
N ASN A 187 -34.85 18.86 9.01
CA ASN A 187 -35.80 19.94 9.27
C ASN A 187 -35.27 21.29 8.75
N SER A 188 -35.97 22.39 9.03
CA SER A 188 -35.54 23.75 8.69
C SER A 188 -35.34 24.61 9.95
N ILE A 189 -34.77 24.01 10.99
CA ILE A 189 -34.48 24.70 12.25
C ILE A 189 -33.29 25.63 12.05
N GLU A 190 -33.48 26.93 12.29
CA GLU A 190 -32.45 27.96 12.10
C GLU A 190 -31.76 28.36 13.42
N SER A 191 -32.52 28.36 14.52
CA SER A 191 -32.02 28.57 15.86
C SER A 191 -32.75 27.65 16.85
N LEU A 192 -32.02 27.22 17.88
CA LEU A 192 -32.56 26.35 18.91
C LEU A 192 -32.02 26.80 20.28
N ASP A 193 -32.94 26.93 21.24
CA ASP A 193 -32.60 27.12 22.64
C ASP A 193 -32.70 25.79 23.39
N MET A 194 -31.56 25.29 23.85
CA MET A 194 -31.49 24.01 24.57
C MET A 194 -32.22 24.05 25.90
N ALA A 195 -32.54 25.24 26.43
CA ALA A 195 -33.39 25.38 27.62
C ALA A 195 -34.77 24.74 27.43
N ALA A 196 -35.25 24.62 26.19
CA ALA A 196 -36.49 23.93 25.87
C ALA A 196 -36.51 22.46 26.32
N PHE A 197 -35.34 21.82 26.52
CA PHE A 197 -35.22 20.43 26.94
C PHE A 197 -34.88 20.26 28.42
N ASN A 198 -34.73 21.35 29.19
CA ASN A 198 -34.38 21.27 30.61
C ASN A 198 -35.48 20.56 31.44
N VAL A 199 -36.73 20.62 30.98
CA VAL A 199 -37.89 20.00 31.65
C VAL A 199 -38.02 18.51 31.30
N THR A 200 -37.22 17.99 30.36
CA THR A 200 -37.12 16.56 30.02
C THR A 200 -35.84 15.95 30.58
N PRO A 201 -35.80 15.55 31.86
CA PRO A 201 -34.56 15.16 32.53
C PRO A 201 -33.97 13.85 32.00
N ILE A 202 -34.68 13.06 31.20
CA ILE A 202 -34.19 11.75 30.74
C ILE A 202 -33.76 11.73 29.27
N LEU A 203 -33.83 12.88 28.58
CA LEU A 203 -33.41 12.97 27.19
C LEU A 203 -31.89 12.76 27.11
N SER A 204 -31.49 11.64 26.50
CA SER A 204 -30.09 11.23 26.39
C SER A 204 -29.53 11.43 24.99
N THR A 205 -30.38 11.40 23.96
CA THR A 205 -29.96 11.48 22.56
C THR A 205 -30.78 12.50 21.80
N LEU A 206 -30.11 13.45 21.15
CA LEU A 206 -30.72 14.50 20.35
C LEU A 206 -30.09 14.54 18.95
N PHE A 207 -30.91 14.28 17.93
CA PHE A 207 -30.49 14.37 16.54
C PHE A 207 -31.06 15.63 15.87
N LEU A 208 -30.16 16.48 15.37
CA LEU A 208 -30.45 17.75 14.69
C LEU A 208 -29.70 17.85 13.35
N ARG A 209 -29.31 16.70 12.78
CA ARG A 209 -28.56 16.62 11.52
C ARG A 209 -29.36 17.18 10.35
N HIS A 210 -28.69 17.85 9.43
CA HIS A 210 -29.29 18.39 8.21
C HIS A 210 -30.43 19.38 8.51
N ASN A 211 -30.08 20.42 9.26
CA ASN A 211 -30.93 21.57 9.57
C ASN A 211 -30.26 22.85 9.03
N LYS A 212 -30.72 24.03 9.45
CA LYS A 212 -30.15 25.33 9.09
C LYS A 212 -29.58 26.06 10.31
N LEU A 213 -29.20 25.32 11.36
CA LEU A 213 -28.79 25.90 12.63
C LEU A 213 -27.55 26.76 12.44
N TYR A 214 -27.67 28.05 12.73
CA TYR A 214 -26.54 28.98 12.83
C TYR A 214 -26.34 29.51 14.25
N ASN A 215 -27.38 29.42 15.10
CA ASN A 215 -27.33 29.87 16.49
C ASN A 215 -27.92 28.81 17.43
N LEU A 216 -27.08 28.27 18.31
CA LEU A 216 -27.44 27.31 19.34
C LEU A 216 -27.17 27.93 20.73
N THR A 217 -28.23 28.30 21.45
CA THR A 217 -28.08 28.71 22.84
C THR A 217 -28.11 27.48 23.73
N THR A 218 -26.95 27.16 24.28
CA THR A 218 -26.78 26.03 25.21
C THR A 218 -27.24 26.44 26.61
N ALA A 219 -28.11 25.63 27.19
CA ALA A 219 -28.49 25.67 28.59
C ALA A 219 -27.98 24.41 29.29
N LEU A 220 -28.02 24.39 30.63
CA LEU A 220 -27.62 23.22 31.41
C LEU A 220 -28.57 22.04 31.11
N THR A 221 -28.12 21.09 30.29
CA THR A 221 -28.85 19.85 29.99
C THR A 221 -28.08 18.67 30.54
N SER A 222 -28.37 18.30 31.79
CA SER A 222 -27.52 17.41 32.60
C SER A 222 -27.44 15.97 32.11
N ASN A 223 -28.35 15.49 31.26
CA ASN A 223 -28.47 14.06 30.94
C ASN A 223 -28.20 13.72 29.47
N LEU A 224 -27.83 14.71 28.66
CA LEU A 224 -27.59 14.51 27.24
C LEU A 224 -26.24 13.83 27.02
N LEU A 225 -26.27 12.59 26.53
CA LEU A 225 -25.09 11.79 26.22
C LEU A 225 -24.64 12.01 24.78
N HIS A 226 -25.59 12.07 23.83
CA HIS A 226 -25.33 12.10 22.40
C HIS A 226 -26.00 13.32 21.74
N LEU A 227 -25.20 14.15 21.08
CA LEU A 227 -25.66 15.33 20.36
C LEU A 227 -25.14 15.32 18.93
N ASN A 228 -26.06 15.23 17.96
CA ASN A 228 -25.72 15.29 16.54
C ASN A 228 -26.21 16.59 15.90
N LEU A 229 -25.27 17.47 15.60
CA LEU A 229 -25.45 18.77 14.96
C LEU A 229 -24.85 18.81 13.55
N GLY A 230 -24.58 17.65 12.94
CA GLY A 230 -23.95 17.59 11.63
C GLY A 230 -24.80 18.18 10.49
N ARG A 231 -24.19 18.62 9.39
CA ARG A 231 -24.87 19.25 8.24
C ARG A 231 -25.74 20.43 8.67
N ASN A 232 -25.15 21.40 9.37
CA ASN A 232 -25.80 22.64 9.78
C ASN A 232 -25.01 23.85 9.24
N ARG A 233 -25.21 25.03 9.82
CA ARG A 233 -24.57 26.30 9.43
C ARG A 233 -23.86 26.95 10.63
N LEU A 234 -23.39 26.14 11.57
CA LEU A 234 -22.70 26.65 12.76
C LEU A 234 -21.35 27.23 12.34
N PHE A 235 -21.16 28.52 12.58
CA PHE A 235 -19.91 29.23 12.30
C PHE A 235 -18.91 29.09 13.45
N ASP A 236 -19.40 29.12 14.69
CA ASP A 236 -18.59 28.97 15.89
C ASP A 236 -18.80 27.59 16.52
N PHE A 237 -17.77 27.10 17.22
CA PHE A 237 -17.95 25.94 18.09
C PHE A 237 -19.00 26.26 19.16
N PRO A 238 -19.95 25.34 19.47
CA PRO A 238 -21.01 25.59 20.44
C PRO A 238 -20.47 26.09 21.78
N ARG A 239 -21.15 27.05 22.40
CA ARG A 239 -20.79 27.48 23.76
C ARG A 239 -21.01 26.30 24.71
N THR A 240 -19.97 25.84 25.40
CA THR A 240 -20.11 24.69 26.32
C THR A 240 -19.94 25.07 27.79
N CYS A 241 -19.58 26.31 28.07
CA CYS A 241 -19.21 26.79 29.41
C CYS A 241 -20.20 27.85 29.92
N THR A 242 -20.51 27.79 31.21
CA THR A 242 -21.12 28.90 31.95
C THR A 242 -20.11 30.05 32.12
N SER A 243 -20.55 31.19 32.66
CA SER A 243 -19.65 32.28 33.06
C SER A 243 -18.67 31.90 34.18
N THR A 244 -18.95 30.82 34.92
CA THR A 244 -18.13 30.27 36.00
C THR A 244 -17.23 29.11 35.55
N ASN A 245 -17.17 28.82 34.24
CA ASN A 245 -16.45 27.69 33.64
C ASN A 245 -17.01 26.29 33.99
N ASP A 246 -18.26 26.22 34.44
CA ASP A 246 -18.95 24.93 34.59
C ASP A 246 -19.44 24.43 33.23
N SER A 247 -19.48 23.11 33.05
CA SER A 247 -19.99 22.50 31.83
C SER A 247 -21.50 22.66 31.72
N LEU A 248 -21.97 23.13 30.56
CA LEU A 248 -23.39 23.13 30.20
C LEU A 248 -23.88 21.74 29.76
N LEU A 249 -22.95 20.85 29.41
CA LEU A 249 -23.16 19.53 28.84
C LEU A 249 -22.27 18.49 29.56
N PRO A 250 -22.45 18.27 30.87
CA PRO A 250 -21.49 17.52 31.69
C PRO A 250 -21.40 16.05 31.32
N GLU A 251 -22.52 15.41 30.95
CA GLU A 251 -22.59 13.97 30.64
C GLU A 251 -22.35 13.67 29.14
N LEU A 252 -22.08 14.69 28.32
CA LEU A 252 -21.96 14.49 26.87
C LEU A 252 -20.75 13.61 26.55
N VAL A 253 -21.00 12.54 25.81
CA VAL A 253 -20.00 11.55 25.38
C VAL A 253 -19.72 11.64 23.88
N TYR A 254 -20.77 11.86 23.07
CA TYR A 254 -20.69 11.91 21.61
C TYR A 254 -21.16 13.27 21.10
N LEU A 255 -20.27 13.98 20.40
CA LEU A 255 -20.56 15.25 19.77
C LEU A 255 -20.21 15.19 18.28
N ILE A 256 -21.24 15.29 17.44
CA ILE A 256 -21.11 15.25 15.98
C ILE A 256 -21.39 16.63 15.41
N LEU A 257 -20.40 17.22 14.75
CA LEU A 257 -20.41 18.58 14.20
C LEU A 257 -19.94 18.60 12.73
N ASP A 258 -19.96 17.46 12.02
CA ASP A 258 -19.53 17.38 10.63
C ASP A 258 -20.35 18.28 9.70
N PHE A 259 -19.79 18.71 8.57
CA PHE A 259 -20.46 19.59 7.60
C PHE A 259 -21.08 20.84 8.25
N ASN A 260 -20.26 21.58 9.00
CA ASN A 260 -20.59 22.91 9.51
C ASN A 260 -19.60 23.93 8.93
N MET A 261 -19.56 25.13 9.50
CA MET A 261 -18.69 26.23 9.10
C MET A 261 -17.69 26.60 10.22
N ILE A 262 -17.34 25.65 11.08
CA ILE A 262 -16.48 25.89 12.26
C ILE A 262 -15.04 26.04 11.80
N SER A 263 -14.38 27.14 12.18
CA SER A 263 -12.97 27.40 11.81
C SER A 263 -11.96 27.25 12.94
N CYS A 264 -12.39 27.35 14.20
CA CYS A 264 -11.52 27.27 15.37
C CYS A 264 -12.27 26.76 16.62
N ILE A 265 -11.50 26.38 17.65
CA ILE A 265 -12.00 25.96 18.95
C ILE A 265 -11.28 26.74 20.05
N ASP A 266 -12.00 27.67 20.67
CA ASP A 266 -11.43 28.53 21.70
C ASP A 266 -11.58 27.90 23.08
N HIS A 267 -12.77 28.04 23.69
CA HIS A 267 -13.06 27.65 25.08
C HIS A 267 -14.04 26.49 25.16
N VAL A 268 -13.65 25.42 25.85
CA VAL A 268 -14.40 24.15 25.91
C VAL A 268 -14.53 23.67 27.36
N CYS A 269 -15.74 23.25 27.74
CA CYS A 269 -16.05 22.64 29.03
C CYS A 269 -16.84 21.35 28.80
N LEU A 270 -16.16 20.33 28.27
CA LEU A 270 -16.75 19.04 27.90
C LEU A 270 -15.92 17.91 28.53
N PRO A 271 -16.12 17.60 29.83
CA PRO A 271 -15.23 16.70 30.57
C PRO A 271 -15.30 15.25 30.09
N ASN A 272 -16.47 14.80 29.63
CA ASN A 272 -16.77 13.39 29.34
C ASN A 272 -16.83 13.05 27.84
N VAL A 273 -16.56 14.00 26.95
CA VAL A 273 -16.63 13.75 25.50
C VAL A 273 -15.52 12.79 25.09
N GLN A 274 -15.93 11.65 24.52
CA GLN A 274 -15.05 10.59 24.06
C GLN A 274 -14.94 10.57 22.53
N HIS A 275 -15.99 10.97 21.82
CA HIS A 275 -16.02 11.01 20.36
C HIS A 275 -16.41 12.41 19.88
N LEU A 276 -15.49 13.02 19.13
CA LEU A 276 -15.66 14.33 18.52
C LEU A 276 -15.48 14.22 17.01
N GLU A 277 -16.54 14.53 16.28
CA GLU A 277 -16.59 14.47 14.83
C GLU A 277 -16.70 15.89 14.25
N LEU A 278 -15.65 16.34 13.57
CA LEU A 278 -15.48 17.70 13.05
C LEU A 278 -15.23 17.73 11.54
N SER A 279 -15.42 16.62 10.84
CA SER A 279 -15.18 16.49 9.39
C SER A 279 -15.96 17.51 8.57
N TYR A 280 -15.45 17.90 7.39
CA TYR A 280 -16.11 18.89 6.53
C TYR A 280 -16.40 20.24 7.21
N ASN A 281 -15.50 20.72 8.07
CA ASN A 281 -15.52 22.09 8.63
C ASN A 281 -14.48 23.00 7.94
N LEU A 282 -14.23 24.19 8.48
CA LEU A 282 -13.39 25.25 7.91
C LEU A 282 -12.08 25.46 8.66
N PHE A 283 -11.52 24.42 9.29
CA PHE A 283 -10.25 24.53 9.98
C PHE A 283 -9.11 24.79 8.99
N GLN A 284 -8.44 25.94 9.17
CA GLN A 284 -7.21 26.28 8.45
C GLN A 284 -5.97 26.14 9.33
N TYR A 285 -6.13 26.29 10.64
CA TYR A 285 -5.04 26.28 11.62
C TYR A 285 -5.45 25.44 12.82
N ILE A 286 -4.60 24.48 13.19
CA ILE A 286 -4.72 23.75 14.45
C ILE A 286 -3.57 24.22 15.34
N MET A 287 -3.89 25.04 16.33
CA MET A 287 -2.89 25.59 17.25
C MET A 287 -2.45 24.53 18.26
N SER A 288 -1.34 24.80 18.95
CA SER A 288 -0.86 23.95 20.03
C SER A 288 -1.94 23.74 21.09
N ASP A 289 -2.04 22.51 21.58
CA ASP A 289 -2.98 22.07 22.61
C ASP A 289 -4.48 22.22 22.27
N THR A 290 -4.83 22.45 21.00
CA THR A 290 -6.24 22.56 20.54
C THR A 290 -7.06 21.31 20.91
N PHE A 291 -6.47 20.12 20.73
CA PHE A 291 -7.08 18.84 21.10
C PHE A 291 -6.31 18.16 22.24
N SER A 292 -5.75 18.96 23.16
CA SER A 292 -5.01 18.43 24.30
C SER A 292 -5.90 17.74 25.33
N GLN A 293 -5.31 16.85 26.12
CA GLN A 293 -5.96 16.22 27.27
C GLN A 293 -6.42 17.22 28.33
N ARG A 294 -5.91 18.46 28.32
CA ARG A 294 -6.41 19.54 29.20
C ARG A 294 -7.75 20.10 28.72
N LYS A 295 -7.93 20.26 27.40
CA LYS A 295 -9.17 20.78 26.81
C LYS A 295 -10.25 19.70 26.71
N PHE A 296 -9.87 18.48 26.36
CA PHE A 296 -10.78 17.34 26.25
C PHE A 296 -10.25 16.16 27.08
N PRO A 297 -10.57 16.06 28.38
CA PRO A 297 -9.95 15.08 29.28
C PRO A 297 -10.20 13.61 28.94
N SER A 298 -11.35 13.32 28.33
CA SER A 298 -11.82 11.95 28.06
C SER A 298 -11.78 11.56 26.58
N LEU A 299 -11.15 12.36 25.71
CA LEU A 299 -11.23 12.17 24.26
C LEU A 299 -10.54 10.89 23.82
N LYS A 300 -11.25 10.04 23.08
CA LYS A 300 -10.73 8.79 22.51
C LYS A 300 -10.69 8.79 21.00
N LYS A 301 -11.67 9.43 20.36
CA LYS A 301 -11.81 9.45 18.90
C LYS A 301 -12.00 10.89 18.42
N LEU A 302 -11.11 11.31 17.53
CA LEU A 302 -11.18 12.61 16.86
C LEU A 302 -11.20 12.40 15.35
N ALA A 303 -12.23 12.90 14.70
CA ALA A 303 -12.35 12.87 13.25
C ALA A 303 -12.31 14.29 12.66
N LEU A 304 -11.38 14.48 11.74
CA LEU A 304 -11.13 15.71 10.99
C LEU A 304 -10.99 15.34 9.50
N PHE A 305 -11.90 14.50 9.00
CA PHE A 305 -11.90 14.06 7.61
C PHE A 305 -12.34 15.21 6.69
N GLU A 306 -11.63 15.35 5.57
CA GLU A 306 -11.98 16.23 4.45
C GLU A 306 -12.45 17.64 4.88
N MET A 307 -11.52 18.46 5.41
CA MET A 307 -11.81 19.86 5.67
C MET A 307 -12.18 20.61 4.38
N GLN A 308 -13.19 21.47 4.44
CA GLN A 308 -13.63 22.28 3.30
C GLN A 308 -12.59 23.34 2.91
N THR A 309 -11.71 23.72 3.84
CA THR A 309 -10.58 24.60 3.59
C THR A 309 -9.27 23.84 3.69
N LYS A 310 -8.31 24.18 2.83
CA LYS A 310 -6.94 23.66 2.94
C LYS A 310 -6.34 24.03 4.30
N MET A 311 -5.96 23.02 5.08
CA MET A 311 -5.19 23.21 6.30
C MET A 311 -3.81 23.78 5.98
N ARG A 312 -3.48 24.89 6.64
CA ARG A 312 -2.24 25.66 6.42
C ARG A 312 -1.20 25.38 7.50
N ASN A 313 -1.62 25.01 8.71
CA ASN A 313 -0.71 24.75 9.81
C ASN A 313 -1.36 23.82 10.85
N ILE A 314 -0.61 22.79 11.25
CA ILE A 314 -0.82 21.95 12.42
C ILE A 314 0.41 22.15 13.30
N ALA A 315 0.25 22.95 14.36
CA ALA A 315 1.34 23.33 15.24
C ALA A 315 1.84 22.14 16.09
N LYS A 316 3.04 22.29 16.67
CA LYS A 316 3.55 21.35 17.68
C LYS A 316 2.52 21.10 18.76
N TYR A 317 2.43 19.86 19.25
CA TYR A 317 1.52 19.50 20.34
C TYR A 317 0.03 19.79 20.04
N ALA A 318 -0.37 19.94 18.76
CA ALA A 318 -1.77 20.12 18.38
C ALA A 318 -2.69 19.04 18.96
N PHE A 319 -2.21 17.79 18.95
CA PHE A 319 -2.93 16.59 19.42
C PHE A 319 -2.34 16.02 20.71
N ASN A 320 -1.90 16.88 21.64
CA ASN A 320 -1.22 16.47 22.87
C ASN A 320 -2.14 15.72 23.85
N HIS A 321 -2.40 14.45 23.55
CA HIS A 321 -3.43 13.65 24.21
C HIS A 321 -3.04 12.17 24.31
N SER A 322 -2.61 11.75 25.51
CA SER A 322 -2.07 10.40 25.74
C SER A 322 -3.12 9.28 25.68
N ALA A 323 -4.40 9.59 25.89
CA ALA A 323 -5.50 8.62 25.85
C ALA A 323 -6.27 8.63 24.52
N LEU A 324 -5.81 9.37 23.51
CA LEU A 324 -6.45 9.41 22.20
C LEU A 324 -6.15 8.10 21.48
N GLU A 325 -7.19 7.38 21.08
CA GLU A 325 -7.09 6.03 20.49
C GLU A 325 -7.22 6.07 18.96
N ASN A 326 -8.06 6.96 18.43
CA ASN A 326 -8.32 7.10 16.99
C ASN A 326 -8.22 8.56 16.55
N LEU A 327 -7.44 8.81 15.49
CA LEU A 327 -7.31 10.09 14.83
C LEU A 327 -7.47 9.92 13.32
N ASP A 328 -8.45 10.64 12.75
CA ASP A 328 -8.66 10.70 11.31
C ASP A 328 -8.37 12.11 10.78
N LEU A 329 -7.41 12.20 9.86
CA LEU A 329 -6.97 13.38 9.12
C LEU A 329 -6.98 13.12 7.61
N THR A 330 -7.76 12.15 7.16
CA THR A 330 -7.85 11.72 5.77
C THR A 330 -8.42 12.82 4.87
N LYS A 331 -7.96 12.90 3.61
CA LYS A 331 -8.42 13.86 2.58
C LYS A 331 -8.25 15.34 2.92
N ASN A 332 -7.15 15.71 3.59
CA ASN A 332 -6.91 17.11 3.95
C ASN A 332 -5.83 17.82 3.12
N ALA A 333 -5.29 17.16 2.10
CA ALA A 333 -4.21 17.69 1.26
C ALA A 333 -3.01 18.20 2.10
N LEU A 334 -2.75 17.55 3.24
CA LEU A 334 -1.61 17.84 4.11
C LEU A 334 -0.32 17.40 3.45
N ASP A 335 0.68 18.27 3.43
CA ASP A 335 2.02 17.92 3.00
C ASP A 335 2.91 17.68 4.22
N PHE A 336 3.16 16.41 4.50
CA PHE A 336 3.94 15.95 5.66
C PHE A 336 5.45 16.18 5.53
N ALA A 337 5.94 16.54 4.33
CA ALA A 337 7.33 16.94 4.15
C ALA A 337 7.53 18.46 4.39
N SER A 338 6.44 19.22 4.37
CA SER A 338 6.45 20.68 4.54
C SER A 338 6.28 21.11 6.00
N SER A 339 6.44 22.41 6.26
CA SER A 339 6.15 23.02 7.56
C SER A 339 4.65 23.12 7.91
N VAL A 340 3.75 22.65 7.04
CA VAL A 340 2.31 22.61 7.33
C VAL A 340 2.02 21.69 8.53
N VAL A 341 2.77 20.60 8.69
CA VAL A 341 2.66 19.71 9.84
C VAL A 341 3.96 19.80 10.63
N ASP A 342 3.89 20.34 11.85
CA ASP A 342 5.06 20.39 12.74
C ASP A 342 5.51 18.96 13.08
N SER A 343 6.83 18.73 13.11
CA SER A 343 7.40 17.41 13.42
C SER A 343 6.98 16.87 14.79
N ASN A 344 6.56 17.76 15.72
CA ASN A 344 6.09 17.40 17.05
C ASN A 344 4.56 17.46 17.20
N ALA A 345 3.80 17.50 16.10
CA ALA A 345 2.34 17.54 16.14
C ALA A 345 1.71 16.34 16.88
N PHE A 346 2.30 15.14 16.72
CA PHE A 346 1.79 13.86 17.23
C PHE A 346 2.54 13.31 18.46
N VAL A 347 3.55 14.01 18.98
CA VAL A 347 4.41 13.51 20.07
C VAL A 347 3.63 13.12 21.34
N GLY A 348 2.53 13.82 21.62
CA GLY A 348 1.68 13.52 22.78
C GLY A 348 0.69 12.37 22.58
N CYS A 349 0.51 11.86 21.36
CA CYS A 349 -0.47 10.82 21.02
C CYS A 349 0.02 9.39 21.34
N THR A 350 0.64 9.17 22.49
CA THR A 350 1.27 7.87 22.82
C THR A 350 0.29 6.71 23.01
N GLY A 351 -1.01 7.00 23.16
CA GLY A 351 -2.10 6.02 23.20
C GLY A 351 -2.70 5.65 21.85
N LEU A 352 -2.24 6.26 20.76
CA LEU A 352 -2.90 6.14 19.45
C LEU A 352 -2.78 4.71 18.91
N SER A 353 -3.94 4.15 18.55
CA SER A 353 -4.07 2.79 18.01
C SER A 353 -4.50 2.80 16.55
N HIS A 354 -5.30 3.78 16.15
CA HIS A 354 -5.80 3.94 14.78
C HIS A 354 -5.41 5.33 14.27
N LEU A 355 -4.62 5.37 13.21
CA LEU A 355 -4.24 6.60 12.53
C LEU A 355 -4.64 6.50 11.06
N GLN A 356 -5.56 7.38 10.65
CA GLN A 356 -6.04 7.49 9.29
C GLN A 356 -5.57 8.83 8.71
N ILE A 357 -4.66 8.76 7.75
CA ILE A 357 -4.03 9.92 7.11
C ILE A 357 -3.98 9.73 5.59
N ALA A 358 -4.87 8.91 5.04
CA ALA A 358 -4.98 8.64 3.61
C ALA A 358 -5.35 9.90 2.80
N SER A 359 -5.12 9.85 1.49
CA SER A 359 -5.38 10.96 0.57
C SER A 359 -4.72 12.28 1.01
N ASN A 360 -3.50 12.22 1.53
CA ASN A 360 -2.65 13.37 1.82
C ASN A 360 -1.41 13.37 0.92
N ASN A 361 -0.36 14.13 1.23
CA ASN A 361 0.86 14.20 0.41
C ASN A 361 2.10 13.74 1.19
N PHE A 362 2.69 12.63 0.74
CA PHE A 362 3.91 12.02 1.27
C PHE A 362 5.06 11.96 0.25
N GLU A 363 4.90 12.59 -0.92
CA GLU A 363 5.84 12.48 -2.05
C GLU A 363 7.31 12.78 -1.69
N SER A 364 7.54 13.74 -0.78
CA SER A 364 8.89 14.18 -0.36
C SER A 364 9.23 13.81 1.09
N VAL A 365 8.52 12.86 1.71
CA VAL A 365 8.78 12.47 3.10
C VAL A 365 10.00 11.55 3.16
N SER A 366 11.08 12.02 3.80
CA SER A 366 12.26 11.20 4.06
C SER A 366 12.03 10.26 5.26
N LYS A 367 12.90 9.26 5.42
CA LYS A 367 12.85 8.34 6.57
C LYS A 367 13.01 9.06 7.91
N GLU A 368 13.81 10.13 7.96
CA GLU A 368 14.01 10.94 9.16
C GLU A 368 12.73 11.69 9.51
N ILE A 369 12.09 12.32 8.52
CA ILE A 369 10.81 13.04 8.72
C ILE A 369 9.73 12.07 9.22
N PHE A 370 9.60 10.91 8.58
CA PHE A 370 8.64 9.88 8.98
C PHE A 370 8.89 9.42 10.43
N SER A 371 10.15 9.12 10.77
CA SER A 371 10.54 8.69 12.13
C SER A 371 10.27 9.77 13.18
N HIS A 372 10.54 11.04 12.87
CA HIS A 372 10.24 12.15 13.77
C HIS A 372 8.74 12.36 14.00
N LEU A 373 7.92 12.25 12.95
CA LEU A 373 6.46 12.44 13.03
C LEU A 373 5.75 11.30 13.76
N PHE A 374 6.09 10.05 13.41
CA PHE A 374 5.30 8.88 13.79
C PHE A 374 6.05 7.90 14.70
N GLY A 375 7.36 8.05 14.90
CA GLY A 375 8.19 7.08 15.61
C GLY A 375 7.82 6.87 17.08
N SER A 376 7.13 7.82 17.71
CA SER A 376 6.61 7.70 19.08
C SER A 376 5.29 6.92 19.19
N LEU A 377 4.61 6.65 18.07
CA LEU A 377 3.27 6.03 18.03
C LEU A 377 3.36 4.49 18.09
N THR A 378 4.00 3.97 19.13
CA THR A 378 4.34 2.54 19.24
C THR A 378 3.14 1.61 19.50
N LYS A 379 1.97 2.17 19.84
CA LYS A 379 0.72 1.43 20.08
C LYS A 379 -0.18 1.29 18.85
N LEU A 380 0.26 1.77 17.69
CA LEU A 380 -0.54 1.68 16.47
C LEU A 380 -0.85 0.22 16.11
N THR A 381 -2.13 -0.04 15.89
CA THR A 381 -2.68 -1.30 15.37
C THR A 381 -3.16 -1.15 13.94
N VAL A 382 -3.59 0.07 13.56
CA VAL A 382 -4.07 0.40 12.22
C VAL A 382 -3.39 1.69 11.74
N LEU A 383 -2.76 1.62 10.58
CA LEU A 383 -2.18 2.77 9.89
C LEU A 383 -2.69 2.80 8.44
N ASP A 384 -3.37 3.89 8.09
CA ASP A 384 -3.81 4.14 6.72
C ASP A 384 -3.10 5.36 6.12
N ILE A 385 -2.24 5.08 5.15
CA ILE A 385 -1.48 6.03 4.32
C ILE A 385 -1.76 5.76 2.83
N GLY A 386 -2.96 5.27 2.50
CA GLY A 386 -3.41 5.06 1.13
C GLY A 386 -3.56 6.37 0.34
N GLU A 387 -3.54 6.31 -0.99
CA GLU A 387 -3.73 7.44 -1.90
C GLU A 387 -2.89 8.69 -1.58
N SER A 388 -1.69 8.48 -1.03
CA SER A 388 -0.90 9.55 -0.41
C SER A 388 0.38 9.91 -1.15
N LYS A 389 0.54 9.41 -2.39
CA LYS A 389 1.74 9.60 -3.24
C LYS A 389 3.04 9.11 -2.60
N VAL A 390 2.98 8.05 -1.79
CA VAL A 390 4.17 7.43 -1.23
C VAL A 390 4.94 6.75 -2.37
N GLY A 391 6.15 7.24 -2.69
CA GLY A 391 6.96 6.69 -3.78
C GLY A 391 7.99 5.64 -3.33
N VAL A 392 8.55 5.79 -2.13
CA VAL A 392 9.60 4.92 -1.59
C VAL A 392 9.32 4.64 -0.11
N ILE A 393 9.53 3.40 0.30
CA ILE A 393 9.61 2.98 1.70
C ILE A 393 10.97 2.34 1.96
N TYR A 394 11.43 2.38 3.20
CA TYR A 394 12.69 1.80 3.64
C TYR A 394 12.43 0.62 4.59
N SER A 395 13.42 -0.24 4.78
CA SER A 395 13.33 -1.40 5.67
C SER A 395 12.92 -1.05 7.10
N GLU A 396 13.33 0.13 7.56
CA GLU A 396 13.10 0.64 8.90
C GLU A 396 11.84 1.51 9.05
N THR A 397 11.17 1.88 7.95
CA THR A 397 10.06 2.85 7.97
C THR A 397 8.96 2.47 8.97
N PHE A 398 8.58 1.20 9.00
CA PHE A 398 7.50 0.70 9.87
C PHE A 398 8.02 -0.14 11.06
N ALA A 399 9.33 -0.22 11.26
CA ALA A 399 9.93 -1.14 12.22
C ALA A 399 9.52 -0.89 13.68
N ASN A 400 9.17 0.35 14.02
CA ASN A 400 8.73 0.73 15.37
C ASN A 400 7.28 0.29 15.68
N PHE A 401 6.46 -0.05 14.68
CA PHE A 401 5.05 -0.40 14.86
C PHE A 401 4.88 -1.91 15.07
N THR A 402 5.48 -2.45 16.13
CA THR A 402 5.48 -3.90 16.41
C THR A 402 4.06 -4.47 16.62
N GLY A 403 3.13 -3.64 17.10
CA GLY A 403 1.71 -3.96 17.30
C GLY A 403 0.82 -3.76 16.07
N LEU A 404 1.36 -3.32 14.92
CA LEU A 404 0.55 -3.03 13.74
C LEU A 404 -0.06 -4.30 13.17
N THR A 405 -1.37 -4.28 12.95
CA THR A 405 -2.18 -5.40 12.43
C THR A 405 -2.71 -5.13 11.04
N TRP A 406 -3.08 -3.88 10.74
CA TRP A 406 -3.56 -3.42 9.45
C TRP A 406 -2.66 -2.30 8.93
N LEU A 407 -2.12 -2.48 7.73
CA LEU A 407 -1.36 -1.48 7.00
C LEU A 407 -1.98 -1.26 5.63
N PHE A 408 -2.42 -0.03 5.38
CA PHE A 408 -2.99 0.38 4.11
C PHE A 408 -2.03 1.32 3.37
N LEU A 409 -1.53 0.84 2.23
CA LEU A 409 -0.62 1.50 1.30
C LEU A 409 -1.20 1.55 -0.13
N TYR A 410 -2.50 1.28 -0.30
CA TYR A 410 -3.17 1.24 -1.60
C TYR A 410 -3.10 2.58 -2.33
N GLY A 411 -3.14 2.57 -3.66
CA GLY A 411 -3.24 3.80 -4.46
C GLY A 411 -2.04 4.75 -4.35
N ASN A 412 -0.85 4.24 -3.99
CA ASN A 412 0.38 5.03 -3.89
C ASN A 412 1.27 4.86 -5.15
N ASP A 413 2.46 5.46 -5.14
CA ASP A 413 3.41 5.43 -6.25
C ASP A 413 4.58 4.46 -6.01
N LEU A 414 4.39 3.44 -5.15
CA LEU A 414 5.44 2.49 -4.81
C LEU A 414 5.89 1.70 -6.04
N THR A 415 7.18 1.70 -6.33
CA THR A 415 7.78 0.98 -7.46
C THR A 415 8.49 -0.31 -7.05
N HIS A 416 9.05 -0.31 -5.84
CA HIS A 416 9.82 -1.40 -5.25
C HIS A 416 9.52 -1.47 -3.76
N ILE A 417 9.58 -2.68 -3.21
CA ILE A 417 9.51 -2.94 -1.78
C ILE A 417 10.86 -3.52 -1.33
N PRO A 418 11.54 -2.92 -0.32
CA PRO A 418 12.75 -3.48 0.25
C PRO A 418 12.56 -4.85 0.87
N ASP A 419 13.61 -5.67 0.81
CA ASP A 419 13.64 -6.94 1.52
C ASP A 419 13.51 -6.72 3.03
N GLY A 420 12.65 -7.52 3.66
CA GLY A 420 12.36 -7.40 5.09
C GLY A 420 11.65 -6.12 5.53
N ALA A 421 11.07 -5.32 4.62
CA ALA A 421 10.40 -4.06 4.96
C ALA A 421 9.26 -4.21 5.98
N PHE A 422 8.71 -5.42 6.13
CA PHE A 422 7.60 -5.71 7.03
C PHE A 422 8.00 -6.57 8.25
N ASP A 423 9.27 -6.97 8.37
CA ASP A 423 9.72 -7.96 9.36
C ASP A 423 9.68 -7.43 10.81
N GLY A 424 9.80 -6.10 10.99
CA GLY A 424 9.66 -5.45 12.30
C GLY A 424 8.23 -5.48 12.86
N MET A 425 7.21 -5.65 12.00
CA MET A 425 5.80 -5.66 12.41
C MET A 425 5.38 -7.05 12.87
N GLN A 426 5.53 -7.30 14.16
CA GLN A 426 5.29 -8.59 14.78
C GLN A 426 3.82 -8.99 14.88
N SER A 427 2.88 -8.11 14.52
CA SER A 427 1.44 -8.39 14.60
C SER A 427 0.73 -8.25 13.24
N LEU A 428 1.47 -8.01 12.15
CA LEU A 428 0.87 -7.68 10.86
C LEU A 428 0.07 -8.86 10.29
N THR A 429 -1.20 -8.62 10.00
CA THR A 429 -2.15 -9.62 9.50
C THR A 429 -2.83 -9.20 8.19
N PHE A 430 -3.07 -7.91 7.99
CA PHE A 430 -3.72 -7.36 6.81
C PHE A 430 -2.83 -6.30 6.15
N LEU A 431 -2.48 -6.52 4.89
CA LEU A 431 -1.62 -5.62 4.12
C LEU A 431 -2.25 -5.32 2.76
N HIS A 432 -2.55 -4.04 2.52
CA HIS A 432 -3.07 -3.54 1.26
C HIS A 432 -2.00 -2.72 0.55
N MET A 433 -1.58 -3.17 -0.63
CA MET A 433 -0.63 -2.50 -1.52
C MET A 433 -1.13 -2.51 -2.97
N ASP A 434 -2.44 -2.68 -3.17
CA ASP A 434 -3.04 -2.64 -4.49
C ASP A 434 -2.94 -1.25 -5.12
N SER A 435 -3.12 -1.19 -6.45
CA SER A 435 -3.14 0.06 -7.21
C SER A 435 -1.88 0.91 -7.02
N ASN A 436 -0.71 0.25 -6.96
CA ASN A 436 0.62 0.87 -6.91
C ASN A 436 1.35 0.69 -8.26
N ARG A 437 2.66 0.99 -8.31
CA ARG A 437 3.52 0.83 -9.49
C ARG A 437 4.52 -0.31 -9.34
N ILE A 438 4.21 -1.30 -8.51
CA ILE A 438 5.12 -2.40 -8.18
C ILE A 438 5.26 -3.32 -9.39
N GLN A 439 6.50 -3.52 -9.83
CA GLN A 439 6.81 -4.35 -11.00
C GLN A 439 7.33 -5.74 -10.61
N THR A 440 8.14 -5.82 -9.57
CA THR A 440 8.79 -7.06 -9.13
C THR A 440 8.70 -7.18 -7.62
N ILE A 441 8.58 -8.40 -7.12
CA ILE A 441 8.54 -8.70 -5.69
C ILE A 441 9.62 -9.76 -5.44
N SER A 442 10.51 -9.48 -4.50
CA SER A 442 11.60 -10.37 -4.12
C SER A 442 11.08 -11.46 -3.17
N GLU A 443 11.65 -12.66 -3.24
CA GLU A 443 11.33 -13.75 -2.30
C GLU A 443 11.64 -13.38 -0.84
N PHE A 444 12.55 -12.42 -0.64
CA PHE A 444 12.94 -11.91 0.68
C PHE A 444 12.15 -10.66 1.11
N THR A 445 11.20 -10.18 0.31
CA THR A 445 10.32 -9.05 0.67
C THR A 445 9.51 -9.35 1.93
N PHE A 446 9.02 -10.59 2.07
CA PHE A 446 8.29 -11.05 3.24
C PHE A 446 9.10 -12.11 3.97
N GLY A 447 9.59 -11.80 5.17
CA GLY A 447 10.22 -12.81 6.02
C GLY A 447 9.26 -13.97 6.30
N GLU A 448 9.80 -15.17 6.51
CA GLU A 448 9.03 -16.41 6.70
C GLU A 448 7.95 -16.28 7.78
N ARG A 449 8.24 -15.53 8.85
CA ARG A 449 7.31 -15.26 9.95
C ARG A 449 6.14 -14.37 9.53
N VAL A 450 6.39 -13.37 8.68
CA VAL A 450 5.35 -12.48 8.15
C VAL A 450 4.46 -13.26 7.19
N ALA A 451 5.07 -13.97 6.23
CA ALA A 451 4.34 -14.76 5.25
C ALA A 451 3.39 -15.80 5.88
N LYS A 452 3.80 -16.42 7.01
CA LYS A 452 2.97 -17.39 7.75
C LYS A 452 1.82 -16.77 8.56
N ARG A 453 1.91 -15.48 8.90
CA ARG A 453 0.94 -14.80 9.77
C ARG A 453 -0.09 -13.99 8.98
N LEU A 454 0.26 -13.51 7.80
CA LEU A 454 -0.64 -12.76 6.95
C LEU A 454 -1.92 -13.56 6.69
N GLN A 455 -3.06 -12.90 6.92
CA GLN A 455 -4.38 -13.41 6.60
C GLN A 455 -4.89 -12.83 5.29
N MET A 456 -4.37 -11.66 4.90
CA MET A 456 -4.72 -10.95 3.68
C MET A 456 -3.52 -10.16 3.17
N LEU A 457 -3.21 -10.32 1.88
CA LEU A 457 -2.24 -9.53 1.14
C LEU A 457 -2.84 -9.13 -0.21
N ASN A 458 -3.23 -7.86 -0.34
CA ASN A 458 -3.69 -7.33 -1.62
C ASN A 458 -2.55 -6.62 -2.35
N LEU A 459 -2.28 -7.06 -3.57
CA LEU A 459 -1.25 -6.56 -4.47
C LEU A 459 -1.82 -6.39 -5.91
N GLY A 460 -3.15 -6.48 -6.05
CA GLY A 460 -3.83 -6.32 -7.32
C GLY A 460 -3.62 -4.94 -7.95
N ASN A 461 -3.96 -4.80 -9.23
CA ASN A 461 -3.80 -3.55 -9.98
C ASN A 461 -2.37 -2.96 -9.94
N ASN A 462 -1.34 -3.80 -9.78
CA ASN A 462 0.06 -3.44 -9.93
C ASN A 462 0.60 -3.94 -11.28
N PRO A 463 1.55 -3.21 -11.92
CA PRO A 463 2.14 -3.60 -13.20
C PRO A 463 3.18 -4.72 -13.06
N LEU A 464 2.77 -5.88 -12.53
CA LEU A 464 3.66 -7.01 -12.23
C LEU A 464 4.31 -7.58 -13.50
N GLN A 465 5.63 -7.70 -13.49
CA GLN A 465 6.44 -8.28 -14.56
C GLN A 465 6.44 -9.80 -14.45
N CYS A 466 5.78 -10.48 -15.39
CA CYS A 466 5.75 -11.94 -15.42
C CYS A 466 6.98 -12.50 -16.12
N ASN A 467 8.04 -12.68 -15.35
CA ASN A 467 9.33 -13.26 -15.72
C ASN A 467 9.73 -14.37 -14.72
N CYS A 468 11.02 -14.69 -14.62
CA CYS A 468 11.51 -15.69 -13.67
C CYS A 468 11.39 -15.26 -12.19
N ASP A 469 11.42 -13.97 -11.91
CA ASP A 469 11.46 -13.43 -10.55
C ASP A 469 10.09 -13.53 -9.85
N ILE A 470 8.98 -13.56 -10.60
CA ILE A 470 7.63 -13.67 -10.02
C ILE A 470 7.21 -15.11 -9.72
N LEU A 471 8.00 -16.12 -10.14
CA LEU A 471 7.58 -17.53 -10.07
C LEU A 471 7.36 -18.01 -8.63
N TRP A 472 8.17 -17.54 -7.68
CA TRP A 472 7.97 -17.85 -6.25
C TRP A 472 6.64 -17.27 -5.75
N PHE A 473 6.31 -16.04 -6.15
CA PHE A 473 5.08 -15.35 -5.73
C PHE A 473 3.85 -16.04 -6.33
N LYS A 474 3.92 -16.47 -7.59
CA LYS A 474 2.90 -17.33 -8.21
C LYS A 474 2.68 -18.60 -7.40
N LYS A 475 3.75 -19.34 -7.06
CA LYS A 475 3.66 -20.57 -6.24
C LYS A 475 3.04 -20.29 -4.87
N TRP A 476 3.39 -19.17 -4.24
CA TRP A 476 2.82 -18.78 -2.96
C TRP A 476 1.31 -18.52 -3.08
N LEU A 477 0.90 -17.77 -4.11
CA LEU A 477 -0.50 -17.48 -4.40
C LEU A 477 -1.33 -18.76 -4.63
N GLU A 478 -0.79 -19.73 -5.36
CA GLU A 478 -1.43 -21.03 -5.60
C GLU A 478 -1.51 -21.88 -4.32
N SER A 479 -0.49 -21.81 -3.46
CA SER A 479 -0.43 -22.57 -2.21
C SER A 479 -1.37 -22.05 -1.12
N MET A 480 -1.63 -20.74 -1.10
CA MET A 480 -2.41 -20.06 -0.05
C MET A 480 -3.45 -19.09 -0.64
N PRO A 481 -4.43 -19.56 -1.43
CA PRO A 481 -5.35 -18.69 -2.17
C PRO A 481 -6.22 -17.80 -1.26
N HIS A 482 -6.47 -18.23 -0.01
CA HIS A 482 -7.26 -17.48 0.97
C HIS A 482 -6.62 -16.14 1.39
N ILE A 483 -5.30 -15.98 1.23
CA ILE A 483 -4.58 -14.73 1.55
C ILE A 483 -4.77 -13.68 0.45
N PHE A 484 -5.02 -14.11 -0.79
CA PHE A 484 -4.98 -13.25 -1.98
C PHE A 484 -6.36 -13.02 -2.63
N ASN A 485 -7.37 -13.83 -2.31
CA ASN A 485 -8.68 -13.80 -2.99
C ASN A 485 -9.61 -12.70 -2.45
N HIS A 486 -9.32 -11.44 -2.80
CA HIS A 486 -10.02 -10.27 -2.26
C HIS A 486 -10.53 -9.27 -3.30
N GLY A 487 -10.78 -9.74 -4.53
CA GLY A 487 -11.53 -8.99 -5.54
C GLY A 487 -10.69 -8.39 -6.68
N ASP A 488 -9.43 -8.06 -6.43
CA ASP A 488 -8.55 -7.49 -7.46
C ASP A 488 -7.77 -8.57 -8.23
N PRO A 489 -7.77 -8.55 -9.58
CA PRO A 489 -7.02 -9.52 -10.37
C PRO A 489 -5.52 -9.19 -10.39
N TYR A 490 -4.70 -10.24 -10.35
CA TYR A 490 -3.26 -10.17 -10.56
C TYR A 490 -2.97 -10.36 -12.05
N VAL A 491 -2.65 -9.28 -12.76
CA VAL A 491 -2.44 -9.30 -14.23
C VAL A 491 -0.99 -8.99 -14.57
N CYS A 492 -0.44 -9.71 -15.54
CA CYS A 492 0.90 -9.48 -16.06
C CYS A 492 0.97 -8.21 -16.92
N ALA A 493 1.86 -7.27 -16.58
CA ALA A 493 2.04 -6.04 -17.36
C ALA A 493 2.74 -6.28 -18.71
N ASN A 494 3.74 -7.17 -18.73
CA ASN A 494 4.47 -7.54 -19.95
C ASN A 494 3.73 -8.53 -20.85
N ARG A 495 2.58 -9.07 -20.41
CA ARG A 495 1.76 -10.01 -21.16
C ARG A 495 0.29 -9.60 -21.07
N PRO A 496 -0.25 -8.88 -22.06
CA PRO A 496 -1.59 -8.34 -21.99
C PRO A 496 -2.63 -9.45 -21.81
N HIS A 497 -3.59 -9.21 -20.90
CA HIS A 497 -4.71 -10.12 -20.58
C HIS A 497 -4.34 -11.48 -19.98
N VAL A 498 -3.12 -11.65 -19.48
CA VAL A 498 -2.71 -12.89 -18.79
C VAL A 498 -2.80 -12.65 -17.27
N ASN A 499 -3.62 -13.45 -16.59
CA ASN A 499 -3.58 -13.49 -15.13
C ASN A 499 -2.32 -14.21 -14.65
N LEU A 500 -1.78 -13.80 -13.51
CA LEU A 500 -0.60 -14.42 -12.93
C LEU A 500 -0.79 -15.90 -12.61
N GLN A 501 -2.00 -16.34 -12.25
CA GLN A 501 -2.31 -17.76 -12.02
C GLN A 501 -2.16 -18.58 -13.31
N ASP A 502 -2.51 -18.00 -14.46
CA ASP A 502 -2.44 -18.66 -15.77
C ASP A 502 -1.05 -18.55 -16.42
N PHE A 503 -0.13 -17.80 -15.81
CA PHE A 503 1.22 -17.58 -16.35
C PHE A 503 2.09 -18.83 -16.21
N VAL A 504 2.54 -19.39 -17.33
CA VAL A 504 3.42 -20.55 -17.37
C VAL A 504 4.78 -20.17 -17.95
N LEU A 505 5.84 -20.40 -17.18
CA LEU A 505 7.22 -20.35 -17.64
C LEU A 505 7.92 -21.67 -17.26
N ASN A 506 8.74 -22.19 -18.16
CA ASN A 506 9.48 -23.43 -17.89
C ASN A 506 10.66 -23.11 -16.94
N GLU A 507 10.80 -23.83 -15.82
CA GLU A 507 11.87 -23.57 -14.84
C GLU A 507 13.27 -23.69 -15.47
N GLN A 508 13.43 -24.55 -16.48
CA GLN A 508 14.66 -24.67 -17.26
C GLN A 508 15.01 -23.39 -18.05
N ALA A 509 13.99 -22.63 -18.49
CA ALA A 509 14.20 -21.35 -19.16
C ALA A 509 14.73 -20.28 -18.20
N CYS A 510 14.49 -20.43 -16.89
CA CYS A 510 15.03 -19.54 -15.86
C CYS A 510 16.43 -19.93 -15.39
N LEU A 511 16.80 -21.21 -15.49
CA LEU A 511 18.15 -21.70 -15.16
C LEU A 511 19.18 -21.33 -16.24
N LEU A 512 18.75 -21.21 -17.50
CA LEU A 512 19.55 -20.63 -18.59
C LEU A 512 19.48 -19.09 -18.51
N GLY A 513 20.06 -18.53 -17.44
CA GLY A 513 20.24 -17.08 -17.32
C GLY A 513 21.04 -16.51 -18.50
N SER A 514 20.87 -15.22 -18.79
CA SER A 514 21.58 -14.55 -19.88
C SER A 514 23.11 -14.67 -19.76
N ASP A 515 23.61 -14.82 -18.53
CA ASP A 515 25.02 -15.05 -18.24
C ASP A 515 25.48 -16.44 -18.69
N ALA A 516 24.70 -17.49 -18.40
CA ALA A 516 25.02 -18.86 -18.83
C ALA A 516 25.00 -19.01 -20.36
N ALA A 517 24.08 -18.32 -21.04
CA ALA A 517 24.05 -18.24 -22.50
C ALA A 517 25.30 -17.51 -23.05
N SER A 518 25.72 -16.43 -22.41
CA SER A 518 26.93 -15.68 -22.81
C SER A 518 28.21 -16.50 -22.61
N PHE A 519 28.33 -17.22 -21.48
CA PHE A 519 29.46 -18.13 -21.21
C PHE A 519 29.53 -19.29 -22.22
N THR A 520 28.38 -19.89 -22.55
CA THR A 520 28.33 -21.00 -23.53
C THR A 520 28.69 -20.53 -24.94
N ILE A 521 28.25 -19.33 -25.36
CA ILE A 521 28.66 -18.73 -26.65
C ILE A 521 30.16 -18.40 -26.64
N ALA A 522 30.69 -17.85 -25.54
CA ALA A 522 32.12 -17.56 -25.44
C ALA A 522 32.98 -18.82 -25.55
N ILE A 523 32.61 -19.89 -24.83
CA ILE A 523 33.31 -21.18 -24.87
C ILE A 523 33.26 -21.78 -26.28
N THR A 524 32.10 -21.77 -26.93
CA THR A 524 31.97 -22.30 -28.30
C THR A 524 32.78 -21.49 -29.32
N CYS A 525 32.81 -20.16 -29.22
CA CYS A 525 33.68 -19.31 -30.05
C CYS A 525 35.17 -19.57 -29.82
N VAL A 526 35.59 -19.78 -28.57
CA VAL A 526 36.98 -20.13 -28.23
C VAL A 526 37.34 -21.49 -28.82
N LEU A 527 36.47 -22.50 -28.68
CA LEU A 527 36.71 -23.82 -29.25
C LEU A 527 36.80 -23.79 -30.78
N LEU A 528 35.94 -23.01 -31.44
CA LEU A 528 35.96 -22.82 -32.89
C LEU A 528 37.23 -22.07 -33.35
N SER A 529 37.68 -21.07 -32.61
CA SER A 529 38.91 -20.34 -32.94
C SER A 529 40.16 -21.20 -32.76
N PHE A 530 40.22 -22.03 -31.70
CA PHE A 530 41.27 -23.03 -31.52
C PHE A 530 41.27 -24.07 -32.63
N LEU A 531 40.09 -24.56 -33.04
CA LEU A 531 39.98 -25.50 -34.16
C LEU A 531 40.46 -24.86 -35.47
N LEU A 532 40.08 -23.62 -35.74
CA LEU A 532 40.53 -22.86 -36.92
C LEU A 532 42.05 -22.65 -36.90
N LEU A 533 42.60 -22.23 -35.75
CA LEU A 533 44.04 -22.05 -35.57
C LEU A 533 44.77 -23.38 -35.81
N PHE A 534 44.27 -24.48 -35.25
CA PHE A 534 44.82 -25.81 -35.47
C PHE A 534 44.81 -26.19 -36.95
N VAL A 535 43.71 -25.94 -37.67
CA VAL A 535 43.61 -26.17 -39.12
C VAL A 535 44.60 -25.30 -39.90
N ILE A 536 44.74 -24.01 -39.56
CA ILE A 536 45.70 -23.10 -40.19
C ILE A 536 47.13 -23.59 -39.95
N VAL A 537 47.50 -23.87 -38.69
CA VAL A 537 48.83 -24.38 -38.32
C VAL A 537 49.11 -25.69 -39.05
N PHE A 538 48.14 -26.61 -39.10
CA PHE A 538 48.29 -27.88 -39.79
C PHE A 538 48.44 -27.71 -41.32
N ARG A 539 47.64 -26.83 -41.93
CA ARG A 539 47.68 -26.52 -43.37
C ARG A 539 49.01 -25.87 -43.78
N PHE A 540 49.55 -25.00 -42.94
CA PHE A 540 50.77 -24.23 -43.21
C PHE A 540 52.03 -24.77 -42.52
N ARG A 541 51.97 -25.94 -41.88
CA ARG A 541 53.08 -26.54 -41.11
C ARG A 541 54.41 -26.61 -41.86
N TRP A 542 54.37 -26.84 -43.17
CA TRP A 542 55.58 -26.88 -44.01
C TRP A 542 56.17 -25.49 -44.26
N ARG A 543 55.33 -24.46 -44.46
CA ARG A 543 55.78 -23.07 -44.59
C ARG A 543 56.30 -22.52 -43.27
N MET A 544 55.64 -22.85 -42.16
CA MET A 544 56.12 -22.48 -40.81
C MET A 544 57.49 -23.10 -40.51
N ARG A 545 57.71 -24.38 -40.86
CA ARG A 545 59.03 -25.03 -40.76
C ARG A 545 60.09 -24.33 -41.62
N LEU A 546 59.74 -23.93 -42.84
CA LEU A 546 60.66 -23.22 -43.74
C LEU A 546 61.01 -21.83 -43.19
N TRP A 547 60.03 -21.08 -42.71
CA TRP A 547 60.23 -19.75 -42.13
C TRP A 547 61.10 -19.82 -40.86
N PHE A 548 60.87 -20.82 -40.01
CA PHE A 548 61.69 -21.05 -38.83
C PHE A 548 63.14 -21.41 -39.20
N TYR A 549 63.32 -22.19 -40.27
CA TYR A 549 64.65 -22.52 -40.81
C TYR A 549 65.38 -21.26 -41.33
N GLU A 550 64.69 -20.38 -42.08
CA GLU A 550 65.25 -19.12 -42.57
C GLU A 550 65.56 -18.12 -41.45
N ALA A 551 64.68 -18.00 -40.45
CA ALA A 551 64.89 -17.13 -39.28
C ALA A 551 66.05 -17.61 -38.39
N CYS A 552 66.23 -18.93 -38.24
CA CYS A 552 67.41 -19.48 -37.57
C CYS A 552 68.69 -19.24 -38.39
N ARG A 553 68.62 -19.27 -39.73
CA ARG A 553 69.77 -19.01 -40.62
C ARG A 553 70.28 -17.57 -40.48
N THR A 554 69.39 -16.58 -40.48
CA THR A 554 69.77 -15.17 -40.30
C THR A 554 70.35 -14.89 -38.92
N SER A 555 69.74 -15.44 -37.86
CA SER A 555 70.25 -15.34 -36.48
C SER A 555 71.66 -15.95 -36.32
N ARG A 556 71.94 -17.08 -36.99
CA ARG A 556 73.26 -17.72 -36.98
C ARG A 556 74.32 -16.91 -37.75
N GLN A 557 73.96 -16.34 -38.91
CA GLN A 557 74.86 -15.47 -39.67
C GLN A 557 75.25 -14.21 -38.88
N ASP A 558 74.31 -13.62 -38.15
CA ASP A 558 74.58 -12.46 -37.28
C ASP A 558 75.46 -12.82 -36.09
N ARG A 559 75.27 -14.00 -35.49
CA ARG A 559 76.16 -14.49 -34.41
C ARG A 559 77.60 -14.68 -34.91
N ARG A 560 77.79 -15.24 -36.11
CA ARG A 560 79.12 -15.45 -36.72
C ARG A 560 79.83 -14.13 -37.06
N ARG A 561 79.09 -13.12 -37.52
CA ARG A 561 79.63 -11.77 -37.78
C ARG A 561 80.06 -11.06 -36.49
N ARG A 562 79.32 -11.21 -35.40
CA ARG A 562 79.68 -10.62 -34.09
C ARG A 562 80.96 -11.23 -33.51
N LEU A 563 81.11 -12.55 -33.57
CA LEU A 563 82.31 -13.24 -33.08
C LEU A 563 83.58 -12.85 -33.86
N LEU A 564 83.49 -12.61 -35.17
CA LEU A 564 84.61 -12.12 -35.99
C LEU A 564 84.97 -10.65 -35.71
N ALA A 565 84.00 -9.83 -35.30
CA ALA A 565 84.23 -8.42 -34.94
C ALA A 565 84.88 -8.24 -33.56
N GLU A 566 84.74 -9.23 -32.66
CA GLU A 566 85.28 -9.19 -31.29
C GLU A 566 86.68 -9.84 -31.15
N GLY A 567 87.31 -10.26 -32.25
CA GLY A 567 88.68 -10.78 -32.22
C GLY A 567 88.82 -12.13 -31.50
N HIS A 568 87.77 -12.96 -31.53
CA HIS A 568 87.79 -14.30 -30.93
C HIS A 568 88.91 -15.16 -31.53
N ARG A 569 89.81 -15.67 -30.69
CA ARG A 569 90.84 -16.65 -31.08
C ARG A 569 90.25 -18.05 -31.04
N TYR A 570 90.21 -18.73 -32.17
CA TYR A 570 89.83 -20.14 -32.26
C TYR A 570 90.86 -21.03 -31.56
N ARG A 571 90.38 -22.05 -30.86
CA ARG A 571 91.21 -22.99 -30.11
C ARG A 571 91.92 -23.96 -31.05
N TYR A 572 91.26 -24.30 -32.15
CA TYR A 572 91.77 -25.12 -33.23
C TYR A 572 91.67 -24.35 -34.55
N ASP A 573 92.54 -24.67 -35.49
CA ASP A 573 92.55 -24.03 -36.80
C ASP A 573 91.59 -24.78 -37.74
N VAL A 574 91.48 -26.11 -37.60
CA VAL A 574 90.56 -26.94 -38.38
C VAL A 574 89.96 -28.09 -37.53
N PHE A 575 88.63 -28.26 -37.56
CA PHE A 575 87.97 -29.48 -37.11
C PHE A 575 87.91 -30.47 -38.28
N VAL A 576 88.39 -31.70 -38.08
CA VAL A 576 88.36 -32.73 -39.13
C VAL A 576 87.22 -33.70 -38.84
N ALA A 577 86.25 -33.73 -39.74
CA ALA A 577 85.09 -34.63 -39.68
C ALA A 577 85.30 -35.81 -40.64
N TYR A 578 85.27 -37.03 -40.09
CA TYR A 578 85.50 -38.29 -40.79
C TYR A 578 84.68 -39.42 -40.14
N ALA A 579 84.54 -40.54 -40.83
CA ALA A 579 83.84 -41.70 -40.27
C ALA A 579 84.76 -42.45 -39.30
N ALA A 580 84.21 -43.00 -38.22
CA ALA A 580 85.01 -43.74 -37.23
C ALA A 580 85.83 -44.89 -37.86
N GLU A 581 85.34 -45.46 -38.95
CA GLU A 581 86.03 -46.50 -39.72
C GLU A 581 87.29 -45.99 -40.44
N ASP A 582 87.40 -44.69 -40.71
CA ASP A 582 88.53 -44.07 -41.42
C ASP A 582 89.62 -43.54 -40.48
N VAL A 583 89.48 -43.73 -39.17
CA VAL A 583 90.39 -43.19 -38.14
C VAL A 583 91.85 -43.58 -38.38
N ALA A 584 92.10 -44.80 -38.85
CA ALA A 584 93.45 -45.29 -39.10
C ALA A 584 94.16 -44.47 -40.18
N TRP A 585 93.45 -44.11 -41.26
CA TRP A 585 94.00 -43.28 -42.32
C TRP A 585 94.18 -41.83 -41.86
N VAL A 586 93.22 -41.29 -41.12
CA VAL A 586 93.32 -39.91 -40.60
C VAL A 586 94.52 -39.77 -39.66
N GLN A 587 94.77 -40.74 -38.79
CA GLN A 587 95.88 -40.67 -37.85
C GLN A 587 97.25 -40.92 -38.48
N GLN A 588 97.34 -41.82 -39.47
CA GLN A 588 98.61 -42.23 -40.05
C GLN A 588 99.06 -41.39 -41.25
N GLU A 589 98.12 -40.86 -42.03
CA GLU A 589 98.41 -40.14 -43.27
C GLU A 589 98.06 -38.65 -43.18
N LEU A 590 96.93 -38.29 -42.58
CA LEU A 590 96.44 -36.90 -42.58
C LEU A 590 97.05 -36.05 -41.46
N LEU A 591 97.09 -36.56 -40.22
CA LEU A 591 97.63 -35.83 -39.06
C LEU A 591 99.12 -35.45 -39.22
N PRO A 592 100.03 -36.33 -39.70
CA PRO A 592 101.44 -35.98 -39.84
C PRO A 592 101.68 -34.82 -40.81
N VAL A 593 100.88 -34.73 -41.87
CA VAL A 593 100.97 -33.63 -42.85
C VAL A 593 100.42 -32.33 -42.27
N LEU A 594 99.21 -32.37 -41.72
CA LEU A 594 98.52 -31.14 -41.29
C LEU A 594 99.06 -30.56 -39.97
N GLU A 595 99.35 -31.39 -38.97
CA GLU A 595 99.93 -30.92 -37.70
C GLU A 595 101.46 -30.81 -37.80
N GLY A 596 102.11 -31.73 -38.51
CA GLY A 596 103.58 -31.80 -38.59
C GLY A 596 104.18 -30.85 -39.62
N GLU A 597 103.82 -30.98 -40.90
CA GLU A 597 104.40 -30.15 -41.96
C GLU A 597 103.77 -28.74 -42.00
N TRP A 598 102.47 -28.62 -41.76
CA TRP A 598 101.72 -27.37 -41.92
C TRP A 598 101.48 -26.62 -40.60
N GLY A 599 101.79 -27.24 -39.46
CA GLY A 599 101.72 -26.61 -38.14
C GLY A 599 100.31 -26.21 -37.69
N LEU A 600 99.26 -26.83 -38.23
CA LEU A 600 97.87 -26.53 -37.88
C LEU A 600 97.43 -27.26 -36.60
N ARG A 601 96.61 -26.62 -35.77
CA ARG A 601 96.00 -27.26 -34.58
C ARG A 601 94.67 -27.89 -34.96
N LEU A 602 94.55 -29.22 -34.88
CA LEU A 602 93.33 -29.91 -35.29
C LEU A 602 92.45 -30.37 -34.11
N CYS A 603 91.13 -30.25 -34.25
CA CYS A 603 90.14 -30.91 -33.39
C CYS A 603 89.73 -32.22 -34.07
N ILE A 604 89.94 -33.38 -33.42
CA ILE A 604 89.54 -34.69 -33.96
C ILE A 604 88.72 -35.49 -32.96
N HIS A 605 87.87 -36.38 -33.47
CA HIS A 605 86.87 -37.11 -32.67
C HIS A 605 87.49 -37.92 -31.53
N GLU A 606 88.50 -38.75 -31.79
CA GLU A 606 89.06 -39.69 -30.82
C GLU A 606 89.97 -39.02 -29.76
N ARG A 607 90.41 -37.77 -30.00
CA ARG A 607 91.33 -37.06 -29.11
C ARG A 607 90.64 -35.99 -28.28
N ASP A 608 89.77 -35.21 -28.91
CA ASP A 608 89.28 -33.94 -28.34
C ASP A 608 87.84 -34.03 -27.81
N PHE A 609 87.12 -35.14 -28.05
CA PHE A 609 85.75 -35.31 -27.54
C PHE A 609 85.76 -35.65 -26.05
N VAL A 610 84.86 -35.00 -25.30
CA VAL A 610 84.75 -35.21 -23.86
C VAL A 610 83.92 -36.47 -23.58
N PRO A 611 84.48 -37.49 -22.88
CA PRO A 611 83.74 -38.70 -22.54
C PRO A 611 82.51 -38.40 -21.68
N GLY A 612 81.37 -39.03 -22.01
CA GLY A 612 80.11 -38.84 -21.29
C GLY A 612 79.27 -37.64 -21.75
N LYS A 613 79.80 -36.76 -22.62
CA LYS A 613 79.02 -35.71 -23.29
C LYS A 613 78.37 -36.26 -24.56
N HIS A 614 77.16 -35.78 -24.87
CA HIS A 614 76.42 -36.24 -26.06
C HIS A 614 77.21 -35.90 -27.33
N ILE A 615 77.30 -36.84 -28.27
CA ILE A 615 78.15 -36.73 -29.47
C ILE A 615 77.86 -35.47 -30.29
N VAL A 616 76.57 -35.09 -30.39
CA VAL A 616 76.12 -33.87 -31.08
C VAL A 616 76.68 -32.60 -30.44
N ASP A 617 76.75 -32.56 -29.12
CA ASP A 617 77.26 -31.38 -28.41
C ASP A 617 78.79 -31.31 -28.52
N ASN A 618 79.48 -32.44 -28.51
CA ASN A 618 80.94 -32.49 -28.77
C ASN A 618 81.27 -31.98 -30.19
N ILE A 619 80.49 -32.37 -31.21
CA ILE A 619 80.65 -31.87 -32.58
C ILE A 619 80.37 -30.37 -32.63
N SER A 620 79.27 -29.89 -32.04
CA SER A 620 78.92 -28.48 -32.04
C SER A 620 79.99 -27.61 -31.38
N ASP A 621 80.64 -28.11 -30.32
CA ASP A 621 81.73 -27.42 -29.65
C ASP A 621 83.00 -27.41 -30.52
N CYS A 622 83.46 -28.55 -31.04
CA CYS A 622 84.63 -28.59 -31.94
C CYS A 622 84.43 -27.69 -33.18
N VAL A 623 83.22 -27.63 -33.74
CA VAL A 623 82.90 -26.76 -34.89
C VAL A 623 82.90 -25.29 -34.48
N SER A 624 82.45 -24.96 -33.26
CA SER A 624 82.45 -23.57 -32.77
C SER A 624 83.86 -23.09 -32.39
N ASP A 625 84.70 -24.01 -31.92
CA ASP A 625 86.06 -23.74 -31.44
C ASP A 625 87.12 -23.81 -32.55
N SER A 626 86.74 -24.22 -33.77
CA SER A 626 87.61 -24.32 -34.93
C SER A 626 87.33 -23.23 -35.97
N GLU A 627 88.38 -22.66 -36.57
CA GLU A 627 88.21 -21.65 -37.62
C GLU A 627 87.54 -22.23 -38.88
N ARG A 628 87.89 -23.47 -39.23
CA ARG A 628 87.39 -24.17 -40.42
C ARG A 628 87.01 -25.60 -40.10
N VAL A 629 86.21 -26.20 -40.97
CA VAL A 629 85.87 -27.62 -40.90
C VAL A 629 86.35 -28.29 -42.19
N MET A 630 87.10 -29.36 -42.07
CA MET A 630 87.56 -30.20 -43.18
C MET A 630 86.85 -31.54 -43.14
N LEU A 631 86.18 -31.89 -44.23
CA LEU A 631 85.44 -33.14 -44.36
C LEU A 631 86.29 -34.15 -45.14
N VAL A 632 86.53 -35.31 -44.56
CA VAL A 632 87.18 -36.43 -45.24
C VAL A 632 86.09 -37.30 -45.87
N PHE A 633 85.92 -37.16 -47.18
CA PHE A 633 84.85 -37.85 -47.90
C PHE A 633 85.27 -39.26 -48.30
N SER A 634 84.66 -40.28 -47.68
CA SER A 634 84.87 -41.70 -47.97
C SER A 634 83.55 -42.44 -48.20
N PRO A 635 83.57 -43.68 -48.72
CA PRO A 635 82.37 -44.52 -48.78
C PRO A 635 81.77 -44.83 -47.40
N HIS A 636 82.60 -44.89 -46.35
CA HIS A 636 82.16 -45.05 -44.96
C HIS A 636 81.50 -43.76 -44.45
N PHE A 637 82.06 -42.60 -44.78
CA PHE A 637 81.51 -41.28 -44.48
C PHE A 637 80.11 -41.07 -45.08
N ALA A 638 79.86 -41.55 -46.30
CA ALA A 638 78.55 -41.42 -46.95
C ALA A 638 77.44 -42.30 -46.32
N ARG A 639 77.81 -43.40 -45.64
CA ARG A 639 76.86 -44.37 -45.05
C ARG A 639 76.53 -44.11 -43.58
N SER A 640 77.36 -43.36 -42.86
CA SER A 640 77.14 -43.03 -41.45
C SER A 640 76.01 -42.01 -41.28
N GLU A 641 75.00 -42.35 -40.47
CA GLU A 641 73.91 -41.41 -40.10
C GLU A 641 74.45 -40.19 -39.32
N TRP A 642 75.56 -40.35 -38.59
CA TRP A 642 76.23 -39.28 -37.85
C TRP A 642 76.98 -38.30 -38.76
N CYS A 643 77.60 -38.79 -39.83
CA CYS A 643 78.28 -37.94 -40.81
C CYS A 643 77.29 -37.15 -41.68
N GLN A 644 76.08 -37.67 -41.92
CA GLN A 644 75.00 -36.91 -42.57
C GLN A 644 74.47 -35.76 -41.67
N PHE A 645 74.58 -35.91 -40.35
CA PHE A 645 74.28 -34.83 -39.40
C PHE A 645 75.37 -33.75 -39.40
N GLU A 646 76.66 -34.13 -39.43
CA GLU A 646 77.80 -33.20 -39.56
C GLU A 646 77.77 -32.40 -40.88
N LEU A 647 77.41 -33.05 -41.99
CA LEU A 647 77.15 -32.39 -43.28
C LEU A 647 76.00 -31.38 -43.22
N LYS A 648 74.90 -31.71 -42.52
CA LYS A 648 73.77 -30.78 -42.29
C LYS A 648 74.14 -29.61 -41.38
N TYR A 649 75.08 -29.79 -40.45
CA TYR A 649 75.57 -28.73 -39.57
C TYR A 649 76.59 -27.83 -40.29
N CYS A 650 77.46 -28.39 -41.14
CA CYS A 650 78.46 -27.66 -41.93
C CYS A 650 77.88 -26.91 -43.15
N GLN A 651 76.73 -27.33 -43.69
CA GLN A 651 76.00 -26.62 -44.75
C GLN A 651 75.01 -25.55 -44.21
N SER A 652 74.89 -25.40 -42.89
CA SER A 652 74.06 -24.40 -42.19
C SER A 652 74.87 -23.26 -41.56
#